data_AF-A0A2S8UHC4-F1
#
_entry.id   AF-A0A2S8UHC4-F1
#
_cell.length_a   1.000
_cell.length_b   1.000
_cell.length_c   1.000
_cell.angle_alpha   90.00
_cell.angle_beta   90.00
_cell.angle_gamma   90.00
#
_symmetry.space_group_name_H-M   'P 1'
#
loop_
_entity.id
_entity.type
_entity.pdbx_description
1 polymer ?
#
loop_
_entity_poly.entity_id
_entity_poly.type
_entity_poly.pdbx_seq_one_letter_code
_entity_poly.pdbx_strand_id
1 'polypeptide(L)'
;MGRASKKGKKQRRVVSTKTDGRAYRAGILIVHGVGNQRVGATARFAATRAARALVDVGEEAREVPLPALAGTPRAHQLTMPGLRPVLIAESHWASIIRERRKNGSRDVLARCWMVVSVLPFLLAAVVSPRAHEKHVPDTRLAWWNFGWVRELGPALWRTVTVIGIALLVGVSLSLLPLWALLSVLALTPAVLWVTLRWRWDVIEHIRVVSIQSDARTAVEERLVRDIEYVSERCDEVWIVGHSQGGYLAHRVLAERGRGRWLNVKKFTGLASGLRPIRLISMVREHRWGWSGWLMLTGVAMMMAAMVWGYEPGGFANTAGSRLLSQTMLLGLAQPLATLGESEVPTLIFGNALPTQWGMFPLLGAGITLLAAGAWTGRRHRRSMSMIPSIPSRVIWEELTSPNDIVGSMPIPEIPSTVLRRTIPSLRQPVGDHLMGSYLSRRSTFRLEVARWIARPAVRSAKFASLDAVTDDLAHLSERSYRLRLTVQMVFIFLLILVPVATIGRSLLAASAAFIYIAVGVAMSIAILAGIWWYAGATWRISRYLRAVREAEEYLPSRWSTRPAWVTALTGTVALLTVLGSLSTLAYADLVAAVRLVGVAAAMEGSAGALMAAAIPTTAALCLAVAGLRMVRGFLILGGLFVGRSILELGEGGEEWLALGAPGIWMPLLAGLGLLVALIGNVRTSRTATGGE
;
A
#
# COMPACT_ATOMS: atom_id res chain seq x y z
N MET A 1 -34.29 8.93 75.10
CA MET A 1 -33.25 8.30 74.24
C MET A 1 -33.85 7.01 73.70
N GLY A 2 -34.00 6.68 72.42
CA GLY A 2 -33.69 7.31 71.15
C GLY A 2 -34.10 6.32 70.03
N ARG A 3 -34.53 6.88 68.89
CA ARG A 3 -34.59 6.30 67.53
C ARG A 3 -35.72 5.34 67.14
N ALA A 4 -36.70 5.94 66.46
CA ALA A 4 -37.64 5.33 65.54
C ALA A 4 -36.96 4.71 64.30
N SER A 5 -37.41 3.51 63.93
CA SER A 5 -37.08 2.79 62.70
C SER A 5 -38.00 3.25 61.57
N LYS A 6 -37.45 3.96 60.57
CA LYS A 6 -38.14 4.24 59.30
C LYS A 6 -37.57 3.33 58.21
N LYS A 7 -38.37 2.33 57.81
CA LYS A 7 -38.20 1.54 56.57
C LYS A 7 -38.30 2.47 55.36
N GLY A 8 -37.18 2.78 54.73
CA GLY A 8 -37.13 3.48 53.45
C GLY A 8 -37.41 2.54 52.29
N LYS A 9 -38.61 2.66 51.68
CA LYS A 9 -38.90 2.17 50.33
C LYS A 9 -37.85 2.73 49.37
N LYS A 10 -36.97 1.87 48.83
CA LYS A 10 -36.16 2.20 47.64
C LYS A 10 -37.13 2.39 46.46
N GLN A 11 -37.57 3.63 46.24
CA GLN A 11 -38.12 4.04 44.95
C GLN A 11 -37.04 3.82 43.91
N ARG A 12 -37.28 2.82 43.05
CA ARG A 12 -36.57 2.62 41.80
C ARG A 12 -36.80 3.91 41.00
N ARG A 13 -35.81 4.80 41.03
CA ARG A 13 -35.81 6.06 40.29
C ARG A 13 -35.79 5.65 38.81
N VAL A 14 -36.97 5.51 38.23
CA VAL A 14 -37.15 5.53 36.78
C VAL A 14 -36.62 6.89 36.37
N VAL A 15 -35.39 6.90 35.86
CA VAL A 15 -34.86 8.05 35.15
C VAL A 15 -35.73 8.17 33.92
N SER A 16 -36.82 8.92 34.06
CA SER A 16 -37.55 9.49 32.95
C SER A 16 -36.54 10.33 32.18
N THR A 17 -35.97 9.75 31.13
CA THR A 17 -35.28 10.51 30.09
C THR A 17 -36.34 11.37 29.45
N LYS A 18 -36.49 12.61 29.92
CA LYS A 18 -37.05 13.69 29.11
C LYS A 18 -36.26 13.69 27.82
N THR A 19 -36.86 13.15 26.76
CA THR A 19 -36.42 13.39 25.39
C THR A 19 -36.62 14.88 25.16
N ASP A 20 -35.53 15.64 25.09
CA ASP A 20 -35.54 16.97 24.50
C ASP A 20 -36.30 16.88 23.15
N GLY A 21 -37.15 17.86 22.85
CA GLY A 21 -38.06 17.88 21.70
C GLY A 21 -37.40 17.95 20.32
N ARG A 22 -36.36 17.13 20.07
CA ARG A 22 -35.62 17.06 18.81
C ARG A 22 -36.31 16.10 17.84
N ALA A 23 -36.37 16.53 16.58
CA ALA A 23 -37.11 15.84 15.52
C ALA A 23 -36.52 14.48 15.14
N TYR A 24 -35.21 14.29 15.31
CA TYR A 24 -34.50 13.08 14.89
C TYR A 24 -33.82 12.40 16.07
N ARG A 25 -33.80 11.07 16.04
CA ARG A 25 -33.12 10.26 17.05
C ARG A 25 -31.60 10.38 16.96
N ALA A 26 -31.09 10.33 15.73
CA ALA A 26 -29.66 10.38 15.46
C ALA A 26 -29.40 11.17 14.19
N GLY A 27 -28.21 11.76 14.11
CA GLY A 27 -27.70 12.49 12.97
C GLY A 27 -26.38 11.89 12.51
N ILE A 28 -26.21 11.75 11.20
CA ILE A 28 -24.93 11.41 10.56
C ILE A 28 -24.54 12.59 9.67
N LEU A 29 -23.47 13.30 10.03
CA LEU A 29 -22.93 14.38 9.22
C LEU A 29 -21.72 13.86 8.42
N ILE A 30 -21.85 13.82 7.11
CA ILE A 30 -20.77 13.43 6.21
C ILE A 30 -20.03 14.67 5.74
N VAL A 31 -18.77 14.78 6.12
CA VAL A 31 -17.89 15.87 5.74
C VAL A 31 -16.94 15.34 4.67
N HIS A 32 -17.08 15.80 3.44
CA HIS A 32 -16.22 15.35 2.34
C HIS A 32 -15.67 16.52 1.55
N GLY A 33 -14.53 16.28 0.89
CA GLY A 33 -13.88 17.25 0.01
C GLY A 33 -14.21 17.03 -1.47
N VAL A 34 -13.23 17.38 -2.29
CA VAL A 34 -13.30 17.55 -3.76
C VAL A 34 -13.64 16.28 -4.53
N GLY A 35 -13.53 15.10 -3.91
CA GLY A 35 -13.74 13.81 -4.56
C GLY A 35 -15.17 13.58 -5.08
N ASN A 36 -16.16 14.33 -4.59
CA ASN A 36 -17.53 14.31 -5.10
C ASN A 36 -18.07 15.74 -5.18
N GLN A 37 -18.13 16.31 -6.40
CA GLN A 37 -18.38 17.75 -6.58
C GLN A 37 -19.87 18.12 -6.74
N ARG A 38 -20.75 17.13 -6.66
CA ARG A 38 -22.20 17.34 -6.74
C ARG A 38 -22.76 17.43 -5.33
N VAL A 39 -23.20 18.64 -4.95
CA VAL A 39 -23.79 18.91 -3.64
C VAL A 39 -24.98 17.97 -3.39
N GLY A 40 -24.98 17.27 -2.25
CA GLY A 40 -26.00 16.32 -1.84
C GLY A 40 -25.83 14.91 -2.41
N ALA A 41 -24.90 14.69 -3.35
CA ALA A 41 -24.68 13.37 -3.91
C ALA A 41 -24.07 12.40 -2.89
N THR A 42 -23.24 12.89 -1.96
CA THR A 42 -22.63 12.05 -0.92
C THR A 42 -23.67 11.69 0.14
N ALA A 43 -24.51 12.65 0.56
CA ALA A 43 -25.63 12.40 1.48
C ALA A 43 -26.56 11.31 0.93
N ARG A 44 -27.03 11.51 -0.31
CA ARG A 44 -27.89 10.55 -1.03
C ARG A 44 -27.22 9.19 -1.13
N PHE A 45 -25.97 9.16 -1.57
CA PHE A 45 -25.24 7.90 -1.73
C PHE A 45 -25.12 7.14 -0.41
N ALA A 46 -24.77 7.82 0.68
CA ALA A 46 -24.69 7.19 2.00
C ALA A 46 -26.05 6.75 2.52
N ALA A 47 -27.10 7.56 2.38
CA ALA A 47 -28.46 7.22 2.79
C ALA A 47 -28.99 6.00 2.03
N THR A 48 -28.84 5.97 0.70
CA THR A 48 -29.25 4.83 -0.14
C THR A 48 -28.49 3.57 0.24
N ARG A 49 -27.19 3.67 0.54
CA ARG A 49 -26.36 2.52 0.94
C ARG A 49 -26.69 2.02 2.33
N ALA A 50 -27.00 2.92 3.26
CA ALA A 50 -27.46 2.58 4.60
C ALA A 50 -28.84 1.90 4.56
N ALA A 51 -29.80 2.44 3.81
CA ALA A 51 -31.11 1.84 3.64
C ALA A 51 -31.01 0.43 3.03
N ARG A 52 -30.21 0.26 1.97
CA ARG A 52 -29.95 -1.07 1.40
C ARG A 52 -29.26 -2.02 2.38
N ALA A 53 -28.33 -1.53 3.19
CA ALA A 53 -27.67 -2.35 4.20
C ALA A 53 -28.63 -2.82 5.30
N LEU A 54 -29.63 -2.01 5.66
CA LEU A 54 -30.72 -2.39 6.55
C LEU A 54 -31.62 -3.45 5.90
N VAL A 55 -32.02 -3.24 4.63
CA VAL A 55 -32.80 -4.24 3.87
C VAL A 55 -32.06 -5.58 3.74
N ASP A 56 -30.75 -5.54 3.49
CA ASP A 56 -29.92 -6.74 3.38
C ASP A 56 -29.93 -7.59 4.68
N VAL A 57 -30.12 -6.98 5.85
CA VAL A 57 -30.22 -7.66 7.16
C VAL A 57 -31.67 -7.93 7.60
N GLY A 58 -32.63 -7.81 6.68
CA GLY A 58 -34.04 -8.09 6.93
C GLY A 58 -34.78 -6.99 7.69
N GLU A 59 -34.35 -5.73 7.55
CA GLU A 59 -35.04 -4.57 8.12
C GLU A 59 -35.74 -3.75 7.03
N GLU A 60 -36.90 -3.19 7.37
CA GLU A 60 -37.55 -2.21 6.50
C GLU A 60 -36.95 -0.83 6.73
N ALA A 61 -36.43 -0.22 5.67
CA ALA A 61 -35.88 1.13 5.69
C ALA A 61 -36.25 1.88 4.43
N ARG A 62 -36.71 3.13 4.58
CA ARG A 62 -37.02 4.03 3.47
C ARG A 62 -36.20 5.31 3.59
N GLU A 63 -35.64 5.74 2.47
CA GLU A 63 -34.94 7.01 2.33
C GLU A 63 -35.90 8.05 1.74
N VAL A 64 -35.97 9.22 2.36
CA VAL A 64 -36.74 10.37 1.87
C VAL A 64 -35.80 11.59 1.79
N PRO A 65 -35.62 12.19 0.61
CA PRO A 65 -34.84 13.42 0.50
C PRO A 65 -35.56 14.57 1.21
N LEU A 66 -34.83 15.40 1.97
CA LEU A 66 -35.40 16.59 2.59
C LEU A 66 -35.33 17.79 1.62
N PRO A 67 -36.30 18.73 1.69
CA PRO A 67 -36.27 19.93 0.88
C PRO A 67 -35.01 20.75 1.17
N ALA A 68 -34.43 21.30 0.11
CA ALA A 68 -33.21 22.07 0.21
C ALA A 68 -33.50 23.51 0.64
N LEU A 69 -33.12 23.85 1.86
CA LEU A 69 -33.20 25.21 2.36
C LEU A 69 -31.87 25.95 2.12
N ALA A 70 -31.94 27.19 1.67
CA ALA A 70 -30.77 28.03 1.45
C ALA A 70 -29.93 28.12 2.73
N GLY A 71 -28.61 27.97 2.61
CA GLY A 71 -27.68 28.03 3.73
C GLY A 71 -27.64 26.80 4.65
N THR A 72 -28.47 25.78 4.42
CA THR A 72 -28.46 24.52 5.18
C THR A 72 -27.75 23.39 4.42
N PRO A 73 -27.22 22.38 5.11
CA PRO A 73 -26.65 21.20 4.46
C PRO A 73 -27.74 20.41 3.73
N ARG A 74 -27.38 19.78 2.59
CA ARG A 74 -28.28 18.82 1.94
C ARG A 74 -28.44 17.62 2.84
N ALA A 75 -29.68 17.19 3.06
CA ALA A 75 -30.00 16.14 3.99
C ALA A 75 -31.04 15.16 3.46
N HIS A 76 -30.96 13.95 3.97
CA HIS A 76 -31.87 12.85 3.72
C HIS A 76 -32.36 12.33 5.07
N GLN A 77 -33.62 11.96 5.11
CA GLN A 77 -34.23 11.30 6.24
C GLN A 77 -34.29 9.80 5.95
N LEU A 78 -33.91 9.00 6.93
CA LEU A 78 -34.07 7.56 6.88
C LEU A 78 -35.09 7.15 7.94
N THR A 79 -36.18 6.51 7.48
CA THR A 79 -37.29 6.05 8.33
C THR A 79 -37.25 4.53 8.44
N MET A 80 -37.56 4.05 9.64
CA MET A 80 -37.71 2.63 9.96
C MET A 80 -38.99 2.44 10.79
N PRO A 81 -39.76 1.37 10.59
CA PRO A 81 -40.94 1.09 11.42
C PRO A 81 -40.59 1.01 12.90
N GLY A 82 -41.37 1.70 13.74
CA GLY A 82 -41.20 1.68 15.20
C GLY A 82 -40.03 2.53 15.74
N LEU A 83 -39.34 3.31 14.90
CA LEU A 83 -38.24 4.18 15.33
C LEU A 83 -38.44 5.62 14.85
N ARG A 84 -38.01 6.57 15.68
CA ARG A 84 -37.84 7.97 15.25
C ARG A 84 -36.80 8.04 14.12
N PRO A 85 -36.99 8.95 13.14
CA PRO A 85 -36.15 9.02 11.97
C PRO A 85 -34.69 9.39 12.28
N VAL A 86 -33.80 9.02 11.36
CA VAL A 86 -32.39 9.41 11.38
C VAL A 86 -32.13 10.43 10.27
N LEU A 87 -31.39 11.48 10.61
CA LEU A 87 -30.96 12.51 9.67
C LEU A 87 -29.57 12.17 9.11
N ILE A 88 -29.41 12.16 7.79
CA ILE A 88 -28.12 12.02 7.11
C ILE A 88 -27.87 13.29 6.31
N ALA A 89 -26.90 14.09 6.73
CA ALA A 89 -26.57 15.38 6.13
C ALA A 89 -25.16 15.39 5.53
N GLU A 90 -24.95 16.25 4.53
CA GLU A 90 -23.66 16.47 3.88
C GLU A 90 -23.17 17.90 4.11
N SER A 91 -21.94 18.01 4.62
CA SER A 91 -21.18 19.26 4.60
C SER A 91 -20.30 19.30 3.36
N HIS A 92 -20.67 20.17 2.42
CA HIS A 92 -19.97 20.39 1.17
C HIS A 92 -19.41 21.80 1.11
N TRP A 93 -18.09 21.92 0.95
CA TRP A 93 -17.36 23.20 1.03
C TRP A 93 -16.52 23.51 -0.21
N ALA A 94 -16.49 22.63 -1.22
CA ALA A 94 -15.65 22.83 -2.40
C ALA A 94 -16.00 24.09 -3.21
N SER A 95 -17.28 24.52 -3.19
CA SER A 95 -17.72 25.75 -3.86
C SER A 95 -17.08 27.01 -3.27
N ILE A 96 -16.91 27.07 -1.95
CA ILE A 96 -16.31 28.22 -1.24
C ILE A 96 -14.89 28.47 -1.75
N ILE A 97 -14.11 27.40 -1.96
CA ILE A 97 -12.75 27.50 -2.48
C ILE A 97 -12.75 27.94 -3.93
N ARG A 98 -13.65 27.37 -4.75
CA ARG A 98 -13.75 27.71 -6.17
C ARG A 98 -14.11 29.19 -6.37
N GLU A 99 -15.05 29.72 -5.58
CA GLU A 99 -15.48 31.12 -5.63
C GLU A 99 -14.39 32.08 -5.16
N ARG A 100 -13.57 31.68 -4.18
CA ARG A 100 -12.49 32.50 -3.62
C ARG A 100 -11.13 32.28 -4.28
N ARG A 101 -11.07 31.45 -5.33
CA ARG A 101 -9.82 31.06 -5.98
C ARG A 101 -9.23 32.22 -6.79
N LYS A 102 -7.94 32.45 -6.59
CA LYS A 102 -7.15 33.36 -7.43
C LYS A 102 -6.36 32.58 -8.48
N ASN A 103 -6.44 33.05 -9.73
CA ASN A 103 -5.81 32.44 -10.90
C ASN A 103 -4.64 33.29 -11.46
N GLY A 104 -4.18 34.29 -10.71
CA GLY A 104 -3.03 35.09 -11.09
C GLY A 104 -1.76 34.24 -11.19
N SER A 105 -0.79 34.67 -11.99
CA SER A 105 0.49 33.96 -12.18
C SER A 105 1.22 33.69 -10.86
N ARG A 106 1.15 34.62 -9.90
CA ARG A 106 1.73 34.46 -8.55
C ARG A 106 1.07 33.31 -7.78
N ASP A 107 -0.25 33.15 -7.88
CA ASP A 107 -0.97 32.07 -7.20
C ASP A 107 -0.68 30.70 -7.82
N VAL A 108 -0.58 30.64 -9.15
CA VAL A 108 -0.17 29.42 -9.85
C VAL A 108 1.25 29.03 -9.46
N LEU A 109 2.18 29.99 -9.42
CA LEU A 109 3.55 29.75 -8.99
C LEU A 109 3.62 29.28 -7.52
N ALA A 110 2.80 29.85 -6.64
CA ALA A 110 2.71 29.40 -5.24
C ALA A 110 2.18 27.96 -5.13
N ARG A 111 1.24 27.55 -6.00
CA ARG A 111 0.78 26.15 -6.10
C ARG A 111 1.87 25.23 -6.66
N CYS A 112 2.58 25.63 -7.71
CA CYS A 112 3.73 24.89 -8.24
C CYS A 112 4.77 24.66 -7.13
N TRP A 113 5.14 25.73 -6.43
CA TRP A 113 6.11 25.66 -5.34
C TRP A 113 5.67 24.72 -4.22
N MET A 114 4.38 24.71 -3.88
CA MET A 114 3.84 23.76 -2.89
C MET A 114 4.01 22.31 -3.35
N VAL A 115 3.72 21.99 -4.62
CA VAL A 115 3.90 20.64 -5.17
C VAL A 115 5.37 20.23 -5.11
N VAL A 116 6.27 21.10 -5.58
CA VAL A 116 7.72 20.85 -5.60
C VAL A 116 8.28 20.69 -4.18
N SER A 117 7.89 21.54 -3.24
CA SER A 117 8.40 21.51 -1.85
C SER A 117 8.04 20.23 -1.10
N VAL A 118 6.90 19.63 -1.44
CA VAL A 118 6.34 18.46 -0.76
C VAL A 118 6.82 17.15 -1.40
N LEU A 119 7.31 17.19 -2.64
CA LEU A 119 7.66 16.01 -3.44
C LEU A 119 8.66 15.05 -2.75
N PRO A 120 9.77 15.50 -2.12
CA PRO A 120 10.71 14.60 -1.44
C PRO A 120 10.05 13.81 -0.31
N PHE A 121 9.08 14.43 0.38
CA PHE A 121 8.36 13.82 1.50
C PHE A 121 7.24 12.91 1.03
N LEU A 122 6.61 13.19 -0.11
CA LEU A 122 5.67 12.26 -0.73
C LEU A 122 6.40 11.00 -1.19
N LEU A 123 7.60 11.13 -1.78
CA LEU A 123 8.42 9.99 -2.17
C LEU A 123 8.76 9.12 -0.95
N ALA A 124 9.22 9.74 0.15
CA ALA A 124 9.47 9.06 1.41
C ALA A 124 8.19 8.40 1.98
N ALA A 125 7.04 9.05 1.88
CA ALA A 125 5.77 8.52 2.36
C ALA A 125 5.26 7.33 1.53
N VAL A 126 5.51 7.32 0.21
CA VAL A 126 5.18 6.20 -0.66
C VAL A 126 5.91 4.94 -0.21
N VAL A 127 7.19 5.07 0.15
CA VAL A 127 8.04 3.93 0.54
C VAL A 127 7.91 3.55 2.02
N SER A 128 7.53 4.49 2.89
CA SER A 128 7.47 4.28 4.35
C SER A 128 6.60 3.07 4.78
N PRO A 129 6.93 2.40 5.90
CA PRO A 129 6.09 1.35 6.49
C PRO A 129 4.67 1.85 6.77
N ARG A 130 3.66 1.05 6.45
CA ARG A 130 2.25 1.39 6.68
C ARG A 130 1.84 1.10 8.12
N ALA A 131 0.81 1.80 8.60
CA ALA A 131 0.35 1.63 9.99
C ALA A 131 -0.08 0.20 10.35
N HIS A 132 -0.60 -0.57 9.38
CA HIS A 132 -0.99 -1.97 9.57
C HIS A 132 0.19 -2.97 9.47
N GLU A 133 1.35 -2.51 8.97
CA GLU A 133 2.57 -3.33 8.82
C GLU A 133 3.45 -3.32 10.07
N LYS A 134 3.13 -2.51 11.10
CA LYS A 134 3.94 -2.45 12.32
C LYS A 134 3.60 -3.62 13.26
N HIS A 135 4.29 -4.75 13.10
CA HIS A 135 4.50 -5.73 14.17
C HIS A 135 6.00 -5.99 14.29
N VAL A 136 6.71 -5.11 15.02
CA VAL A 136 8.09 -5.43 15.45
C VAL A 136 7.96 -6.45 16.58
N PRO A 137 8.41 -7.71 16.43
CA PRO A 137 8.54 -8.60 17.58
C PRO A 137 9.70 -8.07 18.42
N ASP A 138 9.43 -7.78 19.69
CA ASP A 138 10.42 -7.36 20.66
C ASP A 138 11.27 -8.58 21.06
N THR A 139 12.23 -8.99 20.22
CA THR A 139 13.14 -10.11 20.54
C THR A 139 14.56 -9.86 20.05
N ARG A 140 15.50 -9.91 20.99
CA ARG A 140 16.95 -9.66 20.84
C ARG A 140 17.72 -10.72 20.02
N LEU A 141 17.03 -11.58 19.25
CA LEU A 141 17.59 -12.73 18.52
C LEU A 141 17.32 -12.68 16.99
N ALA A 142 16.95 -11.52 16.46
CA ALA A 142 16.34 -11.39 15.13
C ALA A 142 17.29 -11.48 13.90
N TRP A 143 18.61 -11.59 14.07
CA TRP A 143 19.53 -11.55 12.92
C TRP A 143 19.45 -12.81 12.03
N TRP A 144 19.10 -13.97 12.62
CA TRP A 144 18.92 -15.24 11.90
C TRP A 144 17.46 -15.54 11.53
N ASN A 145 16.50 -14.80 12.07
CA ASN A 145 15.08 -14.98 11.76
C ASN A 145 14.72 -14.14 10.53
N PHE A 146 14.38 -14.77 9.41
CA PHE A 146 13.79 -14.16 8.19
C PHE A 146 12.52 -13.30 8.45
N GLY A 147 12.08 -13.14 9.70
CA GLY A 147 11.04 -12.21 10.11
C GLY A 147 11.31 -10.76 9.70
N TRP A 148 12.58 -10.32 9.65
CA TRP A 148 12.90 -8.97 9.15
C TRP A 148 12.53 -8.79 7.66
N VAL A 149 12.61 -9.83 6.83
CA VAL A 149 12.13 -9.80 5.43
C VAL A 149 10.62 -9.62 5.38
N ARG A 150 9.88 -10.10 6.39
CA ARG A 150 8.41 -9.93 6.46
C ARG A 150 8.01 -8.50 6.85
N GLU A 151 8.79 -7.85 7.71
CA GLU A 151 8.45 -6.55 8.31
C GLU A 151 9.11 -5.34 7.59
N LEU A 152 10.37 -5.45 7.16
CA LEU A 152 11.06 -4.47 6.32
C LEU A 152 10.85 -4.70 4.82
N GLY A 153 10.45 -5.92 4.43
CA GLY A 153 10.20 -6.28 3.04
C GLY A 153 9.26 -5.29 2.35
N PRO A 154 8.03 -5.03 2.85
CA PRO A 154 7.10 -4.15 2.15
C PRO A 154 7.66 -2.74 1.87
N ALA A 155 8.36 -2.14 2.85
CA ALA A 155 8.95 -0.81 2.69
C ALA A 155 10.17 -0.84 1.76
N LEU A 156 11.09 -1.80 1.94
CA LEU A 156 12.23 -2.01 1.06
C LEU A 156 11.77 -2.23 -0.38
N TRP A 157 10.71 -3.01 -0.59
CA TRP A 157 10.21 -3.32 -1.92
C TRP A 157 9.48 -2.18 -2.57
N ARG A 158 8.73 -1.38 -1.81
CA ARG A 158 8.24 -0.10 -2.32
C ARG A 158 9.39 0.81 -2.73
N THR A 159 10.49 0.86 -1.97
CA THR A 159 11.70 1.60 -2.35
C THR A 159 12.31 1.07 -3.64
N VAL A 160 12.54 -0.24 -3.75
CA VAL A 160 13.09 -0.87 -4.96
C VAL A 160 12.16 -0.69 -6.16
N THR A 161 10.83 -0.71 -5.97
CA THR A 161 9.84 -0.42 -7.01
C THR A 161 9.93 1.02 -7.49
N VAL A 162 10.00 1.98 -6.57
CA VAL A 162 10.18 3.40 -6.89
C VAL A 162 11.49 3.63 -7.63
N ILE A 163 12.58 3.00 -7.18
CA ILE A 163 13.88 3.04 -7.87
C ILE A 163 13.76 2.41 -9.26
N GLY A 164 13.15 1.24 -9.41
CA GLY A 164 12.95 0.56 -10.69
C GLY A 164 12.11 1.36 -11.67
N ILE A 165 11.03 2.01 -11.22
CA ILE A 165 10.23 2.94 -12.04
C ILE A 165 11.05 4.17 -12.41
N ALA A 166 11.81 4.75 -11.47
CA ALA A 166 12.66 5.90 -11.75
C ALA A 166 13.75 5.57 -12.77
N LEU A 167 14.37 4.39 -12.66
CA LEU A 167 15.33 3.86 -13.64
C LEU A 167 14.66 3.65 -15.00
N LEU A 168 13.48 3.02 -15.05
CA LEU A 168 12.74 2.81 -16.30
C LEU A 168 12.43 4.14 -16.99
N VAL A 169 11.94 5.14 -16.24
CA VAL A 169 11.67 6.49 -16.76
C VAL A 169 12.97 7.14 -17.23
N GLY A 170 14.04 7.06 -16.42
CA GLY A 170 15.35 7.62 -16.76
C GLY A 170 15.95 7.02 -18.03
N VAL A 171 15.93 5.69 -18.16
CA VAL A 171 16.37 4.98 -19.37
C VAL A 171 15.48 5.38 -20.55
N SER A 172 14.16 5.35 -20.39
CA SER A 172 13.23 5.75 -21.47
C SER A 172 13.50 7.18 -21.96
N LEU A 173 13.77 8.12 -21.06
CA LEU A 173 14.12 9.50 -21.40
C LEU A 173 15.49 9.60 -22.08
N SER A 174 16.48 8.80 -21.67
CA SER A 174 17.82 8.76 -22.29
C SER A 174 17.81 8.21 -23.71
N LEU A 175 16.81 7.40 -24.07
CA LEU A 175 16.62 6.85 -25.41
C LEU A 175 15.94 7.83 -26.37
N LEU A 176 15.38 8.93 -25.86
CA LEU A 176 14.78 9.96 -26.70
C LEU A 176 15.87 10.74 -27.44
N PRO A 177 15.68 11.06 -28.73
CA PRO A 177 16.54 12.02 -29.40
C PRO A 177 16.42 13.39 -28.70
N LEU A 178 17.49 14.19 -28.73
CA LEU A 178 17.60 15.44 -27.97
C LEU A 178 16.38 16.36 -28.15
N TRP A 179 15.86 16.51 -29.37
CA TRP A 179 14.68 17.34 -29.64
C TRP A 179 13.42 16.85 -28.92
N ALA A 180 13.23 15.52 -28.81
CA ALA A 180 12.10 14.93 -28.11
C ALA A 180 12.26 15.08 -26.59
N LEU A 181 13.47 14.91 -26.06
CA LEU A 181 13.77 15.18 -24.66
C LEU A 181 13.50 16.66 -24.30
N LEU A 182 13.99 17.60 -25.11
CA LEU A 182 13.73 19.03 -24.94
C LEU A 182 12.23 19.34 -25.02
N SER A 183 11.50 18.67 -25.92
CA SER A 183 10.05 18.79 -26.02
C SER A 183 9.34 18.30 -24.75
N VAL A 184 9.74 17.16 -24.19
CA VAL A 184 9.20 16.65 -22.91
C VAL A 184 9.49 17.63 -21.76
N LEU A 185 10.72 18.15 -21.69
CA LEU A 185 11.12 19.12 -20.66
C LEU A 185 10.38 20.45 -20.78
N ALA A 186 10.05 20.90 -22.00
CA ALA A 186 9.27 22.11 -22.24
C ALA A 186 7.76 21.92 -21.99
N LEU A 187 7.21 20.77 -22.40
CA LEU A 187 5.79 20.45 -22.23
C LEU A 187 5.40 20.18 -20.78
N THR A 188 6.28 19.55 -20.00
CA THR A 188 6.00 19.22 -18.59
C THR A 188 5.57 20.44 -17.74
N PRO A 189 6.33 21.56 -17.69
CA PRO A 189 5.91 22.76 -16.97
C PRO A 189 4.71 23.44 -17.60
N ALA A 190 4.54 23.38 -18.94
CA ALA A 190 3.36 23.93 -19.61
C ALA A 190 2.07 23.17 -19.23
N VAL A 191 2.12 21.84 -19.21
CA VAL A 191 1.02 20.97 -18.76
C VAL A 191 0.73 21.21 -17.28
N LEU A 192 1.77 21.31 -16.44
CA LEU A 192 1.59 21.65 -15.03
C LEU A 192 0.93 23.02 -14.85
N TRP A 193 1.34 24.01 -15.63
CA TRP A 193 0.76 25.35 -15.60
C TRP A 193 -0.72 25.36 -16.00
N VAL A 194 -1.08 24.68 -17.09
CA VAL A 194 -2.46 24.57 -17.57
C VAL A 194 -3.32 23.83 -16.55
N THR A 195 -2.84 22.71 -16.00
CA THR A 195 -3.57 21.91 -15.01
C THR A 195 -3.81 22.67 -13.70
N LEU A 196 -2.84 23.46 -13.24
CA LEU A 196 -2.97 24.32 -12.05
C LEU A 196 -3.79 25.61 -12.28
N ARG A 197 -4.16 25.90 -13.53
CA ARG A 197 -5.17 26.92 -13.88
C ARG A 197 -6.54 26.31 -14.13
N TRP A 198 -6.61 25.01 -14.35
CA TRP A 198 -7.85 24.33 -14.65
C TRP A 198 -8.85 24.43 -13.49
N ARG A 199 -10.14 24.48 -13.80
CA ARG A 199 -11.23 24.71 -12.81
C ARG A 199 -11.32 23.64 -11.71
N TRP A 200 -10.69 22.48 -11.91
CA TRP A 200 -10.72 21.33 -11.00
C TRP A 200 -9.39 21.10 -10.28
N ASP A 201 -8.64 22.18 -10.03
CA ASP A 201 -7.33 22.15 -9.39
C ASP A 201 -7.39 21.65 -7.93
N VAL A 202 -7.19 20.34 -7.76
CA VAL A 202 -7.14 19.67 -6.46
C VAL A 202 -6.03 20.23 -5.56
N ILE A 203 -4.95 20.75 -6.14
CA ILE A 203 -3.83 21.32 -5.37
C ILE A 203 -4.29 22.57 -4.62
N GLU A 204 -5.11 23.43 -5.23
CA GLU A 204 -5.66 24.60 -4.52
C GLU A 204 -6.52 24.19 -3.33
N HIS A 205 -7.32 23.12 -3.44
CA HIS A 205 -8.12 22.64 -2.31
C HIS A 205 -7.25 22.11 -1.16
N ILE A 206 -6.20 21.34 -1.46
CA ILE A 206 -5.23 20.88 -0.45
C ILE A 206 -4.50 22.08 0.15
N ARG A 207 -4.12 23.04 -0.70
CA ARG A 207 -3.43 24.28 -0.31
C ARG A 207 -4.28 25.02 0.71
N VAL A 208 -5.50 25.44 0.36
CA VAL A 208 -6.40 26.20 1.24
C VAL A 208 -6.61 25.50 2.58
N VAL A 209 -6.85 24.18 2.58
CA VAL A 209 -7.06 23.42 3.83
C VAL A 209 -5.77 23.34 4.69
N SER A 210 -4.59 23.39 4.06
CA SER A 210 -3.29 23.36 4.75
C SER A 210 -2.80 24.72 5.24
N ILE A 211 -3.18 25.86 4.63
CA ILE A 211 -2.79 27.22 5.07
C ILE A 211 -3.85 27.82 5.99
N GLN A 212 -3.47 28.70 6.91
CA GLN A 212 -4.45 29.67 7.44
C GLN A 212 -4.75 30.69 6.32
N SER A 213 -6.02 30.83 5.98
CA SER A 213 -6.50 31.74 4.93
C SER A 213 -7.97 32.06 5.17
N ASP A 214 -8.46 33.17 4.64
CA ASP A 214 -9.87 33.55 4.74
C ASP A 214 -10.79 32.47 4.14
N ALA A 215 -10.34 31.81 3.07
CA ALA A 215 -11.05 30.70 2.46
C ALA A 215 -11.17 29.50 3.42
N ARG A 216 -10.11 29.16 4.15
CA ARG A 216 -10.16 28.09 5.17
C ARG A 216 -11.08 28.46 6.33
N THR A 217 -11.01 29.69 6.83
CA THR A 217 -11.89 30.18 7.90
C THR A 217 -13.35 30.07 7.47
N ALA A 218 -13.68 30.50 6.24
CA ALA A 218 -15.03 30.38 5.69
C ALA A 218 -15.50 28.91 5.55
N VAL A 219 -14.61 28.00 5.17
CA VAL A 219 -14.90 26.55 5.12
C VAL A 219 -15.18 26.00 6.53
N GLU A 220 -14.42 26.41 7.54
CA GLU A 220 -14.61 25.97 8.92
C GLU A 220 -15.88 26.55 9.55
N GLU A 221 -16.20 27.81 9.28
CA GLU A 221 -17.46 28.42 9.68
C GLU A 221 -18.66 27.74 9.02
N ARG A 222 -18.54 27.31 7.77
CA ARG A 222 -19.57 26.49 7.12
C ARG A 222 -19.73 25.16 7.84
N LEU A 223 -18.63 24.48 8.15
CA LEU A 223 -18.68 23.21 8.86
C LEU A 223 -19.25 23.35 10.28
N VAL A 224 -18.92 24.42 10.99
CA VAL A 224 -19.51 24.75 12.30
C VAL A 224 -21.04 24.85 12.20
N ARG A 225 -21.56 25.61 11.22
CA ARG A 225 -23.00 25.73 10.99
C ARG A 225 -23.65 24.40 10.62
N ASP A 226 -22.99 23.58 9.81
CA ASP A 226 -23.52 22.27 9.42
C ASP A 226 -23.54 21.29 10.62
N ILE A 227 -22.55 21.35 11.53
CA ILE A 227 -22.56 20.58 12.79
C ILE A 227 -23.66 21.07 13.71
N GLU A 228 -23.85 22.38 13.85
CA GLU A 228 -24.93 22.98 14.65
C GLU A 228 -26.31 22.55 14.14
N TYR A 229 -26.52 22.64 12.82
CA TYR A 229 -27.75 22.23 12.17
C TYR A 229 -28.17 20.80 12.56
N VAL A 230 -27.22 19.85 12.50
CA VAL A 230 -27.47 18.44 12.87
C VAL A 230 -27.59 18.29 14.39
N SER A 231 -26.74 18.97 15.15
CA SER A 231 -26.70 18.92 16.62
C SER A 231 -28.00 19.39 17.27
N GLU A 232 -28.62 20.45 16.75
CA GLU A 232 -29.89 20.98 17.28
C GLU A 232 -31.07 20.05 17.00
N ARG A 233 -30.99 19.25 15.93
CA ARG A 233 -32.11 18.44 15.43
C ARG A 233 -32.04 16.97 15.86
N CYS A 234 -30.90 16.51 16.37
CA CYS A 234 -30.64 15.11 16.67
C CYS A 234 -30.25 14.89 18.13
N ASP A 235 -30.74 13.83 18.76
CA ASP A 235 -30.32 13.48 20.14
C ASP A 235 -28.86 13.05 20.23
N GLU A 236 -28.36 12.38 19.19
CA GLU A 236 -26.98 11.93 19.05
C GLU A 236 -26.44 12.23 17.65
N VAL A 237 -25.16 12.59 17.55
CA VAL A 237 -24.51 12.90 16.28
C VAL A 237 -23.25 12.06 16.08
N TRP A 238 -23.14 11.48 14.88
CA TRP A 238 -21.94 10.86 14.35
C TRP A 238 -21.41 11.68 13.18
N ILE A 239 -20.17 12.14 13.28
CA ILE A 239 -19.47 12.85 12.21
C ILE A 239 -18.58 11.87 11.45
N VAL A 240 -18.75 11.78 10.13
CA VAL A 240 -17.97 10.94 9.23
C VAL A 240 -17.20 11.85 8.29
N GLY A 241 -15.90 11.98 8.52
CA GLY A 241 -15.03 12.83 7.71
C GLY A 241 -14.21 12.02 6.71
N HIS A 242 -14.23 12.38 5.43
CA HIS A 242 -13.49 11.69 4.36
C HIS A 242 -12.46 12.57 3.68
N SER A 243 -11.25 12.05 3.45
CA SER A 243 -10.13 12.78 2.83
C SER A 243 -9.97 14.16 3.48
N GLN A 244 -9.85 15.26 2.74
CA GLN A 244 -9.72 16.60 3.33
C GLN A 244 -10.84 16.97 4.32
N GLY A 245 -12.05 16.41 4.17
CA GLY A 245 -13.16 16.61 5.10
C GLY A 245 -12.91 16.00 6.49
N GLY A 246 -12.13 14.92 6.57
CA GLY A 246 -11.68 14.33 7.84
C GLY A 246 -10.76 15.25 8.62
N TYR A 247 -9.76 15.84 7.96
CA TYR A 247 -8.86 16.82 8.55
C TYR A 247 -9.62 18.06 9.08
N LEU A 248 -10.55 18.61 8.28
CA LEU A 248 -11.34 19.77 8.68
C LEU A 248 -12.27 19.47 9.85
N ALA A 249 -12.97 18.32 9.81
CA ALA A 249 -13.84 17.88 10.90
C ALA A 249 -13.06 17.66 12.20
N HIS A 250 -11.92 16.97 12.13
CA HIS A 250 -11.02 16.79 13.26
C HIS A 250 -10.60 18.14 13.86
N ARG A 251 -10.15 19.07 13.03
CA ARG A 251 -9.70 20.39 13.50
C ARG A 251 -10.80 21.19 14.18
N VAL A 252 -11.99 21.27 13.55
CA VAL A 252 -13.14 21.98 14.13
C VAL A 252 -13.56 21.34 15.47
N LEU A 253 -13.54 20.00 15.57
CA LEU A 253 -13.83 19.30 16.82
C LEU A 253 -12.76 19.52 17.90
N ALA A 254 -11.49 19.51 17.53
CA ALA A 254 -10.38 19.72 18.45
C ALA A 254 -10.36 21.16 19.00
N GLU A 255 -10.58 22.16 18.14
CA GLU A 255 -10.53 23.58 18.49
C GLU A 255 -11.82 24.09 19.13
N ARG A 256 -12.99 23.68 18.62
CA ARG A 256 -14.30 24.25 18.98
C ARG A 256 -15.28 23.26 19.60
N GLY A 257 -14.96 21.97 19.61
CA GLY A 257 -15.87 20.92 20.07
C GLY A 257 -16.00 20.80 21.59
N ARG A 258 -15.04 21.34 22.36
CA ARG A 258 -15.08 21.31 23.82
C ARG A 258 -16.26 22.15 24.32
N GLY A 259 -17.18 21.54 25.06
CA GLY A 259 -18.36 22.22 25.62
C GLY A 259 -19.50 22.53 24.63
N ARG A 260 -19.23 22.71 23.32
CA ARG A 260 -20.24 23.16 22.34
C ARG A 260 -21.26 22.09 21.94
N TRP A 261 -20.82 20.97 21.37
CA TRP A 261 -21.73 19.93 20.84
C TRP A 261 -21.74 18.67 21.72
N LEU A 262 -22.52 18.68 22.81
CA LEU A 262 -22.54 17.62 23.84
C LEU A 262 -23.08 16.27 23.33
N ASN A 263 -23.92 16.31 22.30
CA ASN A 263 -24.54 15.17 21.64
C ASN A 263 -23.69 14.58 20.51
N VAL A 264 -22.58 15.20 20.11
CA VAL A 264 -21.60 14.53 19.23
C VAL A 264 -20.94 13.41 20.02
N LYS A 265 -21.22 12.16 19.63
CA LYS A 265 -20.75 10.95 20.35
C LYS A 265 -19.63 10.23 19.62
N LYS A 266 -19.57 10.34 18.30
CA LYS A 266 -18.61 9.61 17.46
C LYS A 266 -18.06 10.48 16.34
N PHE A 267 -16.77 10.36 16.09
CA PHE A 267 -16.07 10.89 14.93
C PHE A 267 -15.33 9.75 14.24
N THR A 268 -15.58 9.56 12.95
CA THR A 268 -14.89 8.58 12.12
C THR A 268 -14.18 9.26 10.96
N GLY A 269 -12.86 9.19 10.97
CA GLY A 269 -12.01 9.57 9.85
C GLY A 269 -11.91 8.42 8.84
N LEU A 270 -12.56 8.55 7.67
CA LEU A 270 -12.42 7.64 6.54
C LEU A 270 -11.30 8.14 5.65
N ALA A 271 -10.13 7.50 5.67
CA ALA A 271 -8.99 7.97 4.92
C ALA A 271 -8.76 9.48 5.09
N SER A 272 -8.86 9.97 6.33
CA SER A 272 -9.23 11.33 6.74
C SER A 272 -8.32 12.47 6.28
N GLY A 273 -7.32 12.19 5.43
CA GLY A 273 -6.33 13.17 4.98
C GLY A 273 -5.51 13.79 6.12
N LEU A 274 -5.78 13.39 7.37
CA LEU A 274 -5.35 14.09 8.57
C LEU A 274 -3.84 14.13 8.68
N ARG A 275 -3.20 12.96 8.49
CA ARG A 275 -1.75 12.82 8.46
C ARG A 275 -1.08 13.52 7.27
N PRO A 276 -1.46 13.25 6.01
CA PRO A 276 -0.80 13.87 4.86
C PRO A 276 -1.01 15.38 4.79
N ILE A 277 -2.20 15.91 5.11
CA ILE A 277 -2.44 17.36 5.13
C ILE A 277 -1.65 18.02 6.26
N ARG A 278 -1.58 17.39 7.43
CA ARG A 278 -0.73 17.88 8.52
C ARG A 278 0.74 17.87 8.11
N LEU A 279 1.23 16.80 7.48
CA LEU A 279 2.59 16.74 6.96
C LEU A 279 2.86 17.87 5.96
N ILE A 280 1.97 18.07 4.98
CA ILE A 280 2.05 19.18 4.02
C ILE A 280 2.10 20.53 4.72
N SER A 281 1.26 20.75 5.74
CA SER A 281 1.24 22.00 6.49
C SER A 281 2.55 22.27 7.23
N MET A 282 3.23 21.21 7.70
CA MET A 282 4.52 21.31 8.40
C MET A 282 5.71 21.46 7.43
N VAL A 283 5.72 20.70 6.33
CA VAL A 283 6.81 20.70 5.33
C VAL A 283 6.92 22.03 4.58
N ARG A 284 5.81 22.75 4.44
CA ARG A 284 5.75 24.02 3.70
C ARG A 284 6.40 25.19 4.45
N GLU A 285 6.62 25.11 5.76
CA GLU A 285 7.53 26.05 6.42
C GLU A 285 8.89 25.87 5.73
N HIS A 286 9.29 26.86 4.91
CA HIS A 286 10.24 26.72 3.78
C HIS A 286 11.48 25.86 4.05
N ARG A 287 11.91 25.78 5.30
CA ARG A 287 13.12 25.11 5.75
C ARG A 287 13.03 23.58 5.74
N TRP A 288 11.83 22.98 5.83
CA TRP A 288 11.65 21.52 5.71
C TRP A 288 11.71 21.04 4.26
N GLY A 289 11.08 21.76 3.33
CA GLY A 289 11.18 21.48 1.89
C GLY A 289 12.64 21.40 1.43
N TRP A 290 13.47 22.36 1.84
CA TRP A 290 14.91 22.36 1.57
C TRP A 290 15.64 21.15 2.14
N SER A 291 15.34 20.76 3.39
CA SER A 291 15.93 19.56 4.00
C SER A 291 15.71 18.31 3.13
N GLY A 292 14.47 18.09 2.68
CA GLY A 292 14.13 16.95 1.82
C GLY A 292 14.85 16.96 0.47
N TRP A 293 14.91 18.12 -0.19
CA TRP A 293 15.63 18.28 -1.46
C TRP A 293 17.14 18.13 -1.31
N LEU A 294 17.75 18.70 -0.27
CA LEU A 294 19.19 18.53 0.01
C LEU A 294 19.55 17.06 0.21
N MET A 295 18.74 16.31 0.96
CA MET A 295 18.95 14.88 1.15
C MET A 295 18.81 14.11 -0.16
N LEU A 296 17.75 14.37 -0.95
CA LEU A 296 17.51 13.69 -2.22
C LEU A 296 18.63 13.97 -3.24
N THR A 297 19.02 15.23 -3.39
CA THR A 297 20.12 15.64 -4.26
C THR A 297 21.44 15.03 -3.78
N GLY A 298 21.69 15.01 -2.46
CA GLY A 298 22.85 14.36 -1.88
C GLY A 298 22.95 12.88 -2.29
N VAL A 299 21.86 12.11 -2.12
CA VAL A 299 21.79 10.71 -2.54
C VAL A 299 21.98 10.57 -4.06
N ALA A 300 21.31 11.40 -4.87
CA ALA A 300 21.43 11.35 -6.32
C ALA A 300 22.87 11.61 -6.80
N MET A 301 23.57 12.58 -6.18
CA MET A 301 24.97 12.85 -6.48
C MET A 301 25.90 11.72 -6.05
N MET A 302 25.67 11.10 -4.90
CA MET A 302 26.43 9.92 -4.48
C MET A 302 26.24 8.76 -5.47
N MET A 303 25.00 8.52 -5.92
CA MET A 303 24.72 7.49 -6.93
C MET A 303 25.40 7.82 -8.27
N ALA A 304 25.33 9.07 -8.72
CA ALA A 304 26.03 9.51 -9.93
C ALA A 304 27.56 9.39 -9.79
N ALA A 305 28.12 9.65 -8.60
CA ALA A 305 29.54 9.45 -8.32
C ALA A 305 29.94 7.99 -8.38
N MET A 306 29.13 7.08 -7.84
CA MET A 306 29.35 5.64 -7.99
C MET A 306 29.29 5.24 -9.46
N VAL A 307 28.25 5.66 -10.19
CA VAL A 307 28.14 5.35 -11.63
C VAL A 307 29.34 5.89 -12.40
N TRP A 308 29.79 7.13 -12.17
CA TRP A 308 30.96 7.67 -12.86
C TRP A 308 32.26 6.94 -12.47
N GLY A 309 32.46 6.67 -11.17
CA GLY A 309 33.65 5.98 -10.67
C GLY A 309 33.84 4.57 -11.25
N TYR A 310 32.74 3.88 -11.56
CA TYR A 310 32.74 2.53 -12.12
C TYR A 310 32.42 2.46 -13.64
N GLU A 311 31.76 3.48 -14.22
CA GLU A 311 31.26 3.52 -15.60
C GLU A 311 31.38 4.93 -16.25
N PRO A 312 32.58 5.34 -16.71
CA PRO A 312 32.81 6.68 -17.26
C PRO A 312 32.08 6.98 -18.58
N GLY A 313 31.45 5.99 -19.22
CA GLY A 313 30.58 6.17 -20.39
C GLY A 313 29.07 6.19 -20.08
N GLY A 314 28.70 6.18 -18.78
CA GLY A 314 27.31 6.04 -18.32
C GLY A 314 26.75 4.62 -18.41
N PHE A 315 25.50 4.44 -18.01
CA PHE A 315 24.78 3.15 -17.97
C PHE A 315 24.78 2.36 -19.30
N ALA A 316 25.07 3.02 -20.43
CA ALA A 316 25.11 2.41 -21.75
C ALA A 316 26.49 1.81 -22.12
N ASN A 317 27.55 2.05 -21.35
CA ASN A 317 28.88 1.54 -21.64
C ASN A 317 29.27 0.40 -20.68
N THR A 318 29.27 -0.82 -21.22
CA THR A 318 28.95 -2.07 -20.52
C THR A 318 30.11 -2.76 -19.78
N ALA A 319 31.22 -2.09 -19.48
CA ALA A 319 32.37 -2.76 -18.83
C ALA A 319 32.19 -2.94 -17.30
N GLY A 320 31.66 -1.94 -16.60
CA GLY A 320 31.46 -1.97 -15.14
C GLY A 320 30.29 -2.84 -14.71
N SER A 321 29.16 -2.76 -15.41
CA SER A 321 28.04 -3.70 -15.29
C SER A 321 28.43 -5.15 -15.63
N ARG A 322 29.32 -5.38 -16.60
CA ARG A 322 29.95 -6.69 -16.85
C ARG A 322 30.80 -7.15 -15.67
N LEU A 323 31.62 -6.26 -15.09
CA LEU A 323 32.45 -6.61 -13.94
C LEU A 323 31.60 -6.88 -12.69
N LEU A 324 30.60 -6.05 -12.39
CA LEU A 324 29.70 -6.23 -11.24
C LEU A 324 28.88 -7.53 -11.35
N SER A 325 28.38 -7.85 -12.55
CA SER A 325 27.70 -9.11 -12.82
C SER A 325 28.63 -10.31 -12.70
N GLN A 326 29.83 -10.25 -13.27
CA GLN A 326 30.87 -11.28 -13.12
C GLN A 326 31.28 -11.47 -11.65
N THR A 327 31.39 -10.39 -10.89
CA THR A 327 31.77 -10.44 -9.46
C THR A 327 30.65 -11.01 -8.59
N MET A 328 29.37 -10.70 -8.90
CA MET A 328 28.22 -11.32 -8.21
C MET A 328 28.05 -12.80 -8.57
N LEU A 329 28.26 -13.17 -9.83
CA LEU A 329 28.30 -14.57 -10.29
C LEU A 329 29.45 -15.34 -9.61
N LEU A 330 30.62 -14.72 -9.45
CA LEU A 330 31.76 -15.31 -8.75
C LEU A 330 31.60 -15.37 -7.23
N GLY A 331 30.94 -14.40 -6.60
CA GLY A 331 30.59 -14.49 -5.18
C GLY A 331 29.65 -15.66 -4.88
N LEU A 332 28.82 -16.05 -5.85
CA LEU A 332 27.96 -17.24 -5.79
C LEU A 332 28.71 -18.54 -6.17
N ALA A 333 29.74 -18.45 -7.03
CA ALA A 333 30.60 -19.58 -7.42
C ALA A 333 31.82 -19.77 -6.52
N GLN A 334 32.10 -18.84 -5.61
CA GLN A 334 33.29 -18.79 -4.74
C GLN A 334 33.48 -20.03 -3.85
N PRO A 335 32.43 -20.71 -3.33
CA PRO A 335 32.62 -21.97 -2.63
C PRO A 335 33.30 -23.04 -3.50
N LEU A 336 33.17 -22.97 -4.83
CA LEU A 336 33.79 -23.92 -5.77
C LEU A 336 35.18 -23.46 -6.25
N ALA A 337 35.49 -22.16 -6.22
CA ALA A 337 36.81 -21.63 -6.57
C ALA A 337 37.89 -21.97 -5.52
N THR A 338 37.49 -22.41 -4.32
CA THR A 338 38.42 -22.92 -3.30
C THR A 338 39.03 -24.29 -3.66
N LEU A 339 38.62 -24.90 -4.76
CA LEU A 339 39.07 -26.23 -5.21
C LEU A 339 40.08 -26.21 -6.36
N GLY A 340 40.57 -25.05 -6.81
CA GLY A 340 41.60 -24.99 -7.85
C GLY A 340 42.27 -23.63 -8.00
N GLU A 341 43.58 -23.64 -8.26
CA GLU A 341 44.35 -22.44 -8.63
C GLU A 341 43.83 -21.90 -9.97
N SER A 342 43.25 -20.70 -9.97
CA SER A 342 42.86 -20.02 -11.21
C SER A 342 43.33 -18.57 -11.17
N GLU A 343 43.83 -18.06 -12.29
CA GLU A 343 44.23 -16.65 -12.49
C GLU A 343 43.02 -15.68 -12.60
N VAL A 344 41.80 -16.23 -12.52
CA VAL A 344 40.52 -15.54 -12.68
C VAL A 344 40.29 -14.42 -11.64
N PRO A 345 40.63 -14.57 -10.34
CA PRO A 345 40.48 -13.49 -9.36
C PRO A 345 41.34 -12.27 -9.72
N THR A 346 42.56 -12.47 -10.21
CA THR A 346 43.51 -11.39 -10.50
C THR A 346 43.06 -10.55 -11.69
N LEU A 347 42.52 -11.19 -12.74
CA LEU A 347 41.98 -10.51 -13.93
C LEU A 347 40.74 -9.66 -13.61
N ILE A 348 40.00 -10.02 -12.56
CA ILE A 348 38.72 -9.43 -12.17
C ILE A 348 38.90 -8.36 -11.09
N PHE A 349 39.70 -8.62 -10.07
CA PHE A 349 40.01 -7.65 -9.01
C PHE A 349 41.04 -6.60 -9.44
N GLY A 350 41.82 -6.85 -10.49
CA GLY A 350 42.76 -5.87 -11.07
C GLY A 350 42.09 -4.58 -11.54
N ASN A 351 40.78 -4.61 -11.87
CA ASN A 351 39.97 -3.47 -12.30
C ASN A 351 38.89 -3.06 -11.27
N ALA A 352 38.89 -3.64 -10.07
CA ALA A 352 37.85 -3.38 -9.07
C ALA A 352 38.01 -2.04 -8.35
N LEU A 353 39.19 -1.41 -8.45
CA LEU A 353 39.41 -0.07 -7.91
C LEU A 353 38.87 0.97 -8.91
N PRO A 354 38.10 1.96 -8.44
CA PRO A 354 37.57 3.02 -9.29
C PRO A 354 38.73 3.75 -9.97
N THR A 355 38.73 3.72 -11.30
CA THR A 355 39.81 4.27 -12.12
C THR A 355 39.75 5.79 -12.23
N GLN A 356 38.66 6.40 -11.74
CA GLN A 356 38.36 7.82 -11.91
C GLN A 356 38.22 8.56 -10.58
N TRP A 357 39.30 9.21 -10.17
CA TRP A 357 39.35 10.06 -8.96
C TRP A 357 38.35 11.22 -9.00
N GLY A 358 37.83 11.59 -10.18
CA GLY A 358 36.76 12.58 -10.35
C GLY A 358 35.43 12.22 -9.66
N MET A 359 35.25 10.96 -9.24
CA MET A 359 34.09 10.58 -8.42
C MET A 359 34.14 11.16 -7.01
N PHE A 360 35.33 11.39 -6.43
CA PHE A 360 35.48 11.80 -5.03
C PHE A 360 34.91 13.19 -4.75
N PRO A 361 35.13 14.22 -5.60
CA PRO A 361 34.44 15.50 -5.46
C PRO A 361 32.91 15.38 -5.48
N LEU A 362 32.36 14.56 -6.38
CA LEU A 362 30.92 14.37 -6.52
C LEU A 362 30.33 13.60 -5.32
N LEU A 363 31.05 12.59 -4.84
CA LEU A 363 30.72 11.85 -3.61
C LEU A 363 30.78 12.75 -2.38
N GLY A 364 31.82 13.57 -2.24
CA GLY A 364 31.99 14.53 -1.14
C GLY A 364 30.89 15.60 -1.13
N ALA A 365 30.54 16.14 -2.30
CA ALA A 365 29.40 17.03 -2.45
C ALA A 365 28.08 16.35 -2.06
N GLY A 366 27.87 15.10 -2.48
CA GLY A 366 26.71 14.30 -2.12
C GLY A 366 26.57 14.09 -0.59
N ILE A 367 27.66 13.69 0.08
CA ILE A 367 27.71 13.53 1.55
C ILE A 367 27.43 14.86 2.25
N THR A 368 28.01 15.97 1.76
CA THR A 368 27.81 17.31 2.33
C THR A 368 26.36 17.75 2.26
N LEU A 369 25.71 17.58 1.10
CA LEU A 369 24.29 17.89 0.92
C LEU A 369 23.40 17.00 1.78
N LEU A 370 23.71 15.71 1.89
CA LEU A 370 22.98 14.79 2.76
C LEU A 370 23.10 15.22 4.24
N ALA A 371 24.29 15.58 4.69
CA ALA A 371 24.55 16.06 6.05
C ALA A 371 23.83 17.39 6.33
N ALA A 372 23.88 18.34 5.39
CA ALA A 372 23.18 19.63 5.49
C ALA A 372 21.65 19.42 5.53
N GLY A 373 21.12 18.53 4.70
CA GLY A 373 19.71 18.13 4.70
C GLY A 373 19.29 17.49 6.03
N ALA A 374 20.10 16.57 6.57
CA ALA A 374 19.85 15.96 7.86
C ALA A 374 19.91 16.98 9.02
N TRP A 375 20.88 17.90 8.98
CA TRP A 375 21.04 18.95 10.00
C TRP A 375 19.85 19.92 10.01
N THR A 376 19.44 20.42 8.84
CA THR A 376 18.26 21.29 8.69
C THR A 376 16.98 20.58 9.15
N GLY A 377 16.81 19.29 8.82
CA GLY A 377 15.69 18.47 9.28
C GLY A 377 15.66 18.30 10.80
N ARG A 378 16.82 18.00 11.44
CA ARG A 378 16.90 17.89 12.90
C ARG A 378 16.55 19.18 13.62
N ARG A 379 17.05 20.32 13.14
CA ARG A 379 16.80 21.64 13.74
C ARG A 379 15.31 21.99 13.76
N HIS A 380 14.56 21.51 12.77
CA HIS A 380 13.14 21.78 12.65
C HIS A 380 12.25 20.62 13.10
N ARG A 381 12.81 19.49 13.54
CA ARG A 381 12.08 18.34 14.12
C ARG A 381 11.18 18.73 15.30
N ARG A 382 11.56 19.74 16.08
CA ARG A 382 10.77 20.25 17.22
C ARG A 382 9.43 20.88 16.80
N SER A 383 9.24 21.27 15.53
CA SER A 383 7.94 21.76 15.03
C SER A 383 6.98 20.64 14.58
N MET A 384 7.47 19.39 14.50
CA MET A 384 6.65 18.21 14.18
C MET A 384 5.79 17.83 15.39
N SER A 385 4.68 18.54 15.56
CA SER A 385 3.72 18.35 16.65
C SER A 385 2.80 17.16 16.38
N MET A 386 2.52 16.40 17.42
CA MET A 386 1.48 15.37 17.43
C MET A 386 0.13 15.98 17.01
N ILE A 387 -0.70 15.21 16.32
CA ILE A 387 -2.05 15.65 15.99
C ILE A 387 -2.86 15.78 17.30
N PRO A 388 -3.51 16.93 17.57
CA PRO A 388 -4.20 17.14 18.83
C PRO A 388 -5.38 16.18 19.01
N SER A 389 -5.70 15.84 20.26
CA SER A 389 -6.87 15.03 20.60
C SER A 389 -8.16 15.83 20.46
N ILE A 390 -9.25 15.17 20.07
CA ILE A 390 -10.61 15.70 20.16
C ILE A 390 -11.17 15.54 21.60
N PRO A 391 -12.31 16.15 21.95
CA PRO A 391 -12.91 15.99 23.29
C PRO A 391 -13.10 14.51 23.66
N SER A 392 -12.71 14.11 24.87
CA SER A 392 -12.68 12.70 25.32
C SER A 392 -14.03 11.98 25.29
N ARG A 393 -15.15 12.73 25.30
CA ARG A 393 -16.51 12.18 25.15
C ARG A 393 -16.82 11.67 23.74
N VAL A 394 -16.05 12.10 22.74
CA VAL A 394 -16.24 11.73 21.34
C VAL A 394 -15.35 10.52 21.05
N ILE A 395 -15.96 9.39 20.70
CA ILE A 395 -15.22 8.22 20.26
C ILE A 395 -14.58 8.55 18.91
N TRP A 396 -13.25 8.56 18.87
CA TRP A 396 -12.50 8.80 17.65
C TRP A 396 -12.02 7.50 17.03
N GLU A 397 -12.52 7.22 15.83
CA GLU A 397 -12.05 6.13 14.97
C GLU A 397 -11.36 6.66 13.70
N GLU A 398 -10.27 6.03 13.31
CA GLU A 398 -9.63 6.21 12.00
C GLU A 398 -9.70 4.89 11.22
N LEU A 399 -10.36 4.94 10.07
CA LEU A 399 -10.60 3.80 9.22
C LEU A 399 -9.87 3.98 7.89
N THR A 400 -9.06 3.00 7.51
CA THR A 400 -8.28 3.03 6.27
C THR A 400 -8.20 1.66 5.62
N SER A 401 -8.12 1.61 4.29
CA SER A 401 -7.78 0.37 3.57
C SER A 401 -6.26 0.10 3.65
N PRO A 402 -5.82 -1.17 3.65
CA PRO A 402 -4.39 -1.51 3.55
C PRO A 402 -3.69 -0.84 2.36
N ASN A 403 -4.38 -0.72 1.22
CA ASN A 403 -3.76 -0.15 0.01
C ASN A 403 -3.84 1.38 -0.05
N ASP A 404 -4.57 2.03 0.86
CA ASP A 404 -4.77 3.47 0.80
C ASP A 404 -3.49 4.20 1.20
N ILE A 405 -2.73 4.69 0.21
CA ILE A 405 -1.44 5.36 0.42
C ILE A 405 -1.59 6.60 1.31
N VAL A 406 -2.72 7.28 1.23
CA VAL A 406 -2.98 8.57 1.90
C VAL A 406 -3.42 8.31 3.34
N GLY A 407 -4.34 7.37 3.55
CA GLY A 407 -4.89 7.04 4.87
C GLY A 407 -3.95 6.20 5.76
N SER A 408 -3.04 5.41 5.16
CA SER A 408 -2.13 4.50 5.88
C SER A 408 -0.76 5.08 6.25
N MET A 409 -0.51 6.35 5.89
CA MET A 409 0.75 7.06 6.18
C MET A 409 1.07 6.99 7.69
N PRO A 410 2.29 6.62 8.12
CA PRO A 410 2.59 6.39 9.54
C PRO A 410 2.78 7.67 10.36
N ILE A 411 3.06 8.79 9.69
CA ILE A 411 3.39 10.08 10.30
C ILE A 411 2.47 11.17 9.73
N PRO A 412 2.11 12.20 10.51
CA PRO A 412 2.44 12.41 11.92
C PRO A 412 1.67 11.46 12.86
N GLU A 413 2.15 11.33 14.09
CA GLU A 413 1.51 10.47 15.09
C GLU A 413 0.15 11.00 15.50
N ILE A 414 -0.80 10.07 15.65
CA ILE A 414 -2.11 10.34 16.24
C ILE A 414 -2.10 9.82 17.70
N PRO A 415 -2.91 10.40 18.60
CA PRO A 415 -3.02 9.93 19.97
C PRO A 415 -3.30 8.43 20.05
N SER A 416 -2.72 7.75 21.05
CA SER A 416 -2.92 6.31 21.28
C SER A 416 -4.37 5.93 21.59
N THR A 417 -5.17 6.90 22.05
CA THR A 417 -6.60 6.75 22.33
C THR A 417 -7.47 6.58 21.09
N VAL A 418 -6.92 6.81 19.88
CA VAL A 418 -7.66 6.69 18.63
C VAL A 418 -7.80 5.23 18.22
N LEU A 419 -9.03 4.80 18.01
CA LEU A 419 -9.35 3.47 17.51
C LEU A 419 -8.98 3.39 16.03
N ARG A 420 -7.92 2.65 15.71
CA ARG A 420 -7.49 2.40 14.33
C ARG A 420 -8.05 1.08 13.87
N ARG A 421 -8.82 1.07 12.78
CA ARG A 421 -9.29 -0.17 12.17
C ARG A 421 -9.04 -0.17 10.67
N THR A 422 -8.76 -1.34 10.14
CA THR A 422 -8.54 -1.55 8.73
C THR A 422 -9.85 -1.98 8.09
N ILE A 423 -10.35 -1.21 7.12
CA ILE A 423 -11.52 -1.60 6.34
C ILE A 423 -11.06 -2.40 5.13
N PRO A 424 -11.65 -3.59 4.88
CA PRO A 424 -11.35 -4.38 3.69
C PRO A 424 -11.69 -3.60 2.42
N SER A 425 -10.72 -3.50 1.52
CA SER A 425 -10.95 -2.93 0.19
C SER A 425 -10.09 -3.63 -0.87
N LEU A 426 -10.53 -3.44 -2.12
CA LEU A 426 -10.23 -4.28 -3.27
C LEU A 426 -9.52 -3.55 -4.40
N ARG A 427 -9.54 -2.22 -4.35
CA ARG A 427 -9.12 -1.40 -5.47
C ARG A 427 -7.63 -1.14 -5.36
N GLN A 428 -7.09 -0.61 -6.44
CA GLN A 428 -5.78 0.01 -6.44
C GLN A 428 -5.71 1.16 -5.41
N PRO A 429 -4.50 1.54 -4.95
CA PRO A 429 -4.31 2.56 -3.91
C PRO A 429 -5.16 3.83 -4.06
N VAL A 430 -5.30 4.32 -5.28
CA VAL A 430 -6.11 5.51 -5.61
C VAL A 430 -7.61 5.24 -5.50
N GLY A 431 -8.06 4.05 -5.94
CA GLY A 431 -9.47 3.67 -5.91
C GLY A 431 -9.97 3.39 -4.49
N ASP A 432 -9.10 2.85 -3.63
CA ASP A 432 -9.41 2.53 -2.23
C ASP A 432 -9.60 3.79 -1.38
N HIS A 433 -8.96 4.90 -1.78
CA HIS A 433 -9.13 6.19 -1.13
C HIS A 433 -10.53 6.79 -1.36
N LEU A 434 -11.29 6.33 -2.36
CA LEU A 434 -12.60 6.92 -2.69
C LEU A 434 -13.66 6.54 -1.65
N MET A 435 -14.51 7.51 -1.26
CA MET A 435 -15.68 7.28 -0.39
C MET A 435 -16.58 6.13 -0.90
N GLY A 436 -16.69 5.99 -2.23
CA GLY A 436 -17.43 4.90 -2.87
C GLY A 436 -16.93 3.50 -2.50
N SER A 437 -15.65 3.36 -2.14
CA SER A 437 -15.08 2.09 -1.67
C SER A 437 -15.59 1.75 -0.27
N TYR A 438 -15.53 2.73 0.64
CA TYR A 438 -15.98 2.60 2.04
C TYR A 438 -17.50 2.38 2.18
N LEU A 439 -18.32 2.82 1.22
CA LEU A 439 -19.77 2.56 1.21
C LEU A 439 -20.18 1.51 0.14
N SER A 440 -19.20 0.78 -0.41
CA SER A 440 -19.47 -0.27 -1.39
C SER A 440 -20.26 -1.42 -0.77
N ARG A 441 -20.94 -2.25 -1.60
CA ARG A 441 -21.67 -3.43 -1.10
C ARG A 441 -20.74 -4.41 -0.34
N ARG A 442 -19.44 -4.30 -0.56
CA ARG A 442 -18.40 -5.17 0.01
C ARG A 442 -17.70 -4.57 1.22
N SER A 443 -18.05 -3.34 1.61
CA SER A 443 -17.48 -2.71 2.79
C SER A 443 -18.33 -3.02 4.01
N THR A 444 -17.68 -3.29 5.14
CA THR A 444 -18.36 -3.45 6.43
C THR A 444 -18.77 -2.11 7.02
N PHE A 445 -18.17 -1.00 6.60
CA PHE A 445 -18.54 0.33 7.10
C PHE A 445 -20.00 0.71 6.80
N ARG A 446 -20.57 0.28 5.66
CA ARG A 446 -22.03 0.48 5.42
C ARG A 446 -22.90 -0.26 6.45
N LEU A 447 -22.42 -1.41 6.93
CA LEU A 447 -23.10 -2.23 7.94
C LEU A 447 -22.90 -1.61 9.33
N GLU A 448 -21.78 -0.94 9.59
CA GLU A 448 -21.60 -0.12 10.79
C GLU A 448 -22.53 1.08 10.82
N VAL A 449 -22.72 1.74 9.67
CA VAL A 449 -23.73 2.80 9.49
C VAL A 449 -25.13 2.26 9.79
N ALA A 450 -25.49 1.09 9.23
CA ALA A 450 -26.76 0.43 9.53
C ALA A 450 -26.89 0.05 11.02
N ARG A 451 -25.83 -0.51 11.64
CA ARG A 451 -25.77 -0.84 13.07
C ARG A 451 -26.03 0.39 13.93
N TRP A 452 -25.40 1.53 13.61
CA TRP A 452 -25.61 2.79 14.33
C TRP A 452 -27.06 3.29 14.22
N ILE A 453 -27.65 3.19 13.03
CA ILE A 453 -29.05 3.55 12.77
C ILE A 453 -30.01 2.62 13.53
N ALA A 454 -29.66 1.35 13.76
CA ALA A 454 -30.48 0.36 14.46
C ALA A 454 -30.27 0.28 15.98
N ARG A 455 -29.29 1.01 16.55
CA ARG A 455 -28.80 0.86 17.95
C ARG A 455 -29.83 0.78 19.10
N PRO A 456 -30.96 1.52 19.12
CA PRO A 456 -31.92 1.42 20.22
C PRO A 456 -32.87 0.23 20.13
N ALA A 457 -32.93 -0.47 18.99
CA ALA A 457 -33.77 -1.63 18.86
C ALA A 457 -33.05 -2.88 19.36
N VAL A 458 -33.81 -3.86 19.87
CA VAL A 458 -33.40 -5.26 20.11
C VAL A 458 -32.65 -5.86 18.89
N ARG A 459 -32.84 -5.25 17.71
CA ARG A 459 -32.20 -5.51 16.42
C ARG A 459 -30.68 -5.26 16.38
N SER A 460 -30.05 -4.62 17.38
CA SER A 460 -28.59 -4.46 17.42
C SER A 460 -27.84 -5.79 17.60
N ALA A 461 -28.48 -6.81 18.19
CA ALA A 461 -27.97 -8.17 18.28
C ALA A 461 -27.76 -8.83 16.91
N LYS A 462 -28.53 -8.41 15.88
CA LYS A 462 -28.34 -8.86 14.48
C LYS A 462 -26.97 -8.51 13.92
N PHE A 463 -26.27 -7.55 14.52
CA PHE A 463 -24.93 -7.13 14.11
C PHE A 463 -23.84 -7.63 15.08
N ALA A 464 -24.13 -8.59 15.96
CA ALA A 464 -23.18 -9.08 16.97
C ALA A 464 -21.88 -9.61 16.33
N SER A 465 -21.99 -10.28 15.18
CA SER A 465 -20.86 -10.85 14.45
C SER A 465 -20.27 -9.93 13.37
N LEU A 466 -20.66 -8.64 13.34
CA LEU A 466 -20.14 -7.68 12.35
C LEU A 466 -18.62 -7.51 12.47
N ASP A 467 -18.10 -7.54 13.69
CA ASP A 467 -16.67 -7.40 13.94
C ASP A 467 -15.92 -8.65 13.42
N ALA A 468 -16.49 -9.86 13.59
CA ALA A 468 -15.93 -11.11 13.07
C ALA A 468 -15.85 -11.15 11.53
N VAL A 469 -16.88 -10.68 10.80
CA VAL A 469 -16.79 -10.58 9.33
C VAL A 469 -15.83 -9.47 8.88
N THR A 470 -15.71 -8.39 9.67
CA THR A 470 -14.73 -7.33 9.40
C THR A 470 -13.31 -7.85 9.49
N ASP A 471 -13.00 -8.63 10.51
CA ASP A 471 -11.70 -9.26 10.71
C ASP A 471 -11.41 -10.31 9.61
N ASP A 472 -12.39 -11.16 9.28
CA ASP A 472 -12.27 -12.16 8.22
C ASP A 472 -11.95 -11.50 6.86
N LEU A 473 -12.61 -10.40 6.54
CA LEU A 473 -12.34 -9.63 5.32
C LEU A 473 -11.01 -8.85 5.40
N ALA A 474 -10.62 -8.35 6.57
CA ALA A 474 -9.34 -7.68 6.76
C ALA A 474 -8.18 -8.65 6.50
N HIS A 475 -8.28 -9.88 6.99
CA HIS A 475 -7.34 -10.96 6.68
C HIS A 475 -7.29 -11.29 5.18
N LEU A 476 -8.44 -11.30 4.50
CA LEU A 476 -8.49 -11.50 3.04
C LEU A 476 -7.77 -10.37 2.29
N SER A 477 -8.00 -9.10 2.67
CA SER A 477 -7.31 -7.94 2.11
C SER A 477 -5.81 -7.97 2.34
N GLU A 478 -5.39 -8.35 3.54
CA GLU A 478 -3.97 -8.49 3.89
C GLU A 478 -3.27 -9.55 3.04
N ARG A 479 -3.90 -10.72 2.81
CA ARG A 479 -3.36 -11.76 1.92
C ARG A 479 -3.24 -11.28 0.47
N SER A 480 -4.27 -10.59 -0.03
CA SER A 480 -4.27 -10.02 -1.38
C SER A 480 -3.21 -8.93 -1.53
N TYR A 481 -2.99 -8.13 -0.48
CA TYR A 481 -1.93 -7.14 -0.41
C TYR A 481 -0.54 -7.78 -0.49
N ARG A 482 -0.27 -8.78 0.36
CA ARG A 482 0.99 -9.54 0.34
C ARG A 482 1.24 -10.22 -1.00
N LEU A 483 0.19 -10.78 -1.62
CA LEU A 483 0.29 -11.40 -2.94
C LEU A 483 0.74 -10.38 -3.98
N ARG A 484 0.08 -9.22 -4.08
CA ARG A 484 0.48 -8.15 -5.03
C ARG A 484 1.91 -7.70 -4.80
N LEU A 485 2.28 -7.49 -3.53
CA LEU A 485 3.61 -7.04 -3.18
C LEU A 485 4.68 -8.08 -3.56
N THR A 486 4.43 -9.37 -3.29
CA THR A 486 5.36 -10.45 -3.66
C THR A 486 5.47 -10.63 -5.16
N VAL A 487 4.37 -10.49 -5.89
CA VAL A 487 4.37 -10.49 -7.35
C VAL A 487 5.25 -9.35 -7.87
N GLN A 488 5.04 -8.13 -7.37
CA GLN A 488 5.89 -6.98 -7.74
C GLN A 488 7.37 -7.23 -7.42
N MET A 489 7.68 -7.77 -6.24
CA MET A 489 9.06 -8.11 -5.83
C MET A 489 9.74 -9.02 -6.84
N VAL A 490 9.08 -10.14 -7.15
CA VAL A 490 9.55 -11.12 -8.10
C VAL A 490 9.84 -10.48 -9.45
N PHE A 491 8.90 -9.68 -9.97
CA PHE A 491 9.04 -9.12 -11.30
C PHE A 491 10.15 -8.08 -11.38
N ILE A 492 10.34 -7.27 -10.33
CA ILE A 492 11.46 -6.33 -10.27
C ILE A 492 12.78 -7.07 -10.09
N PHE A 493 12.82 -8.13 -9.28
CA PHE A 493 14.01 -8.97 -9.16
C PHE A 493 14.39 -9.58 -10.50
N LEU A 494 13.44 -10.16 -11.23
CA LEU A 494 13.69 -10.68 -12.58
C LEU A 494 14.08 -9.56 -13.55
N LEU A 495 13.51 -8.35 -13.43
CA LEU A 495 13.89 -7.18 -14.25
C LEU A 495 15.35 -6.75 -14.02
N ILE A 496 15.86 -6.88 -12.81
CA ILE A 496 17.27 -6.57 -12.48
C ILE A 496 18.19 -7.71 -12.95
N LEU A 497 17.74 -8.96 -12.83
CA LEU A 497 18.56 -10.14 -13.05
C LEU A 497 18.67 -10.55 -14.54
N VAL A 498 17.67 -10.25 -15.36
CA VAL A 498 17.66 -10.64 -16.79
C VAL A 498 18.63 -9.84 -17.66
N PRO A 499 18.82 -8.51 -17.49
CA PRO A 499 19.88 -7.78 -18.17
C PRO A 499 21.29 -8.31 -17.83
N VAL A 500 21.46 -8.90 -16.64
CA VAL A 500 22.67 -9.59 -16.22
C VAL A 500 22.86 -10.93 -16.93
N ALA A 501 21.77 -11.59 -17.35
CA ALA A 501 21.77 -12.88 -18.02
C ALA A 501 21.97 -12.82 -19.54
N THR A 502 21.60 -11.71 -20.18
CA THR A 502 21.56 -11.60 -21.65
C THR A 502 22.85 -11.03 -22.23
N ILE A 503 23.98 -11.46 -21.67
CA ILE A 503 25.33 -11.07 -22.09
C ILE A 503 25.48 -11.42 -23.58
N GLY A 504 25.81 -10.43 -24.43
CA GLY A 504 26.05 -10.64 -25.86
C GLY A 504 24.90 -10.31 -26.83
N ARG A 505 23.67 -10.08 -26.34
CA ARG A 505 22.58 -9.46 -27.15
C ARG A 505 22.50 -7.96 -26.86
N SER A 506 21.93 -7.15 -27.76
CA SER A 506 21.75 -5.72 -27.44
C SER A 506 20.91 -5.63 -26.16
N LEU A 507 21.51 -5.05 -25.11
CA LEU A 507 20.89 -4.89 -23.79
C LEU A 507 19.48 -4.32 -23.93
N LEU A 508 19.30 -3.43 -24.92
CA LEU A 508 18.05 -2.80 -25.28
C LEU A 508 16.94 -3.78 -25.73
N ALA A 509 17.23 -4.73 -26.62
CA ALA A 509 16.22 -5.64 -27.17
C ALA A 509 15.81 -6.72 -26.15
N ALA A 510 16.79 -7.23 -25.40
CA ALA A 510 16.55 -8.20 -24.33
C ALA A 510 15.77 -7.58 -23.16
N SER A 511 16.13 -6.35 -22.76
CA SER A 511 15.40 -5.60 -21.74
C SER A 511 13.98 -5.28 -22.17
N ALA A 512 13.77 -4.85 -23.42
CA ALA A 512 12.44 -4.49 -23.91
C ALA A 512 11.48 -5.68 -23.94
N ALA A 513 11.88 -6.81 -24.54
CA ALA A 513 11.05 -8.02 -24.61
C ALA A 513 10.72 -8.56 -23.21
N PHE A 514 11.69 -8.56 -22.31
CA PHE A 514 11.48 -8.98 -20.93
C PHE A 514 10.55 -8.02 -20.18
N ILE A 515 10.72 -6.70 -20.30
CA ILE A 515 9.82 -5.71 -19.68
C ILE A 515 8.37 -5.96 -20.11
N TYR A 516 8.12 -6.19 -21.40
CA TYR A 516 6.76 -6.44 -21.89
C TYR A 516 6.16 -7.73 -21.30
N ILE A 517 6.92 -8.83 -21.27
CA ILE A 517 6.45 -10.11 -20.73
C ILE A 517 6.28 -10.01 -19.20
N ALA A 518 7.27 -9.45 -18.51
CA ALA A 518 7.28 -9.27 -17.06
C ALA A 518 6.10 -8.39 -16.60
N VAL A 519 5.91 -7.23 -17.22
CA VAL A 519 4.79 -6.34 -16.92
C VAL A 519 3.47 -7.03 -17.26
N GLY A 520 3.37 -7.71 -18.41
CA GLY A 520 2.16 -8.44 -18.81
C GLY A 520 1.75 -9.53 -17.82
N VAL A 521 2.71 -10.35 -17.35
CA VAL A 521 2.45 -11.41 -16.38
C VAL A 521 2.18 -10.81 -14.99
N ALA A 522 2.92 -9.79 -14.55
CA ALA A 522 2.66 -9.08 -13.31
C ALA A 522 1.25 -8.50 -13.26
N MET A 523 0.82 -7.84 -14.34
CA MET A 523 -0.52 -7.29 -14.49
C MET A 523 -1.57 -8.40 -14.46
N SER A 524 -1.35 -9.51 -15.19
CA SER A 524 -2.27 -10.65 -15.22
C SER A 524 -2.45 -11.26 -13.83
N ILE A 525 -1.37 -11.50 -13.09
CA ILE A 525 -1.45 -12.04 -11.72
C ILE A 525 -2.11 -11.02 -10.78
N ALA A 526 -1.82 -9.72 -10.91
CA ALA A 526 -2.48 -8.69 -10.12
C ALA A 526 -4.00 -8.62 -10.39
N ILE A 527 -4.42 -8.78 -11.64
CA ILE A 527 -5.83 -8.85 -12.05
C ILE A 527 -6.49 -10.10 -11.46
N LEU A 528 -5.88 -11.27 -11.60
CA LEU A 528 -6.38 -12.53 -11.05
C LEU A 528 -6.48 -12.48 -9.52
N ALA A 529 -5.49 -11.89 -8.84
CA ALA A 529 -5.52 -11.65 -7.40
C ALA A 529 -6.67 -10.72 -6.99
N GLY A 530 -6.96 -9.71 -7.81
CA GLY A 530 -8.12 -8.82 -7.65
C GLY A 530 -9.45 -9.56 -7.81
N ILE A 531 -9.58 -10.42 -8.83
CA ILE A 531 -10.78 -11.25 -9.07
C ILE A 531 -10.97 -12.24 -7.91
N TRP A 532 -9.90 -12.90 -7.46
CA TRP A 532 -9.96 -13.84 -6.34
C TRP A 532 -10.45 -13.17 -5.05
N TRP A 533 -9.91 -11.99 -4.71
CA TRP A 533 -10.42 -11.23 -3.57
C TRP A 533 -11.86 -10.81 -3.79
N TYR A 534 -12.22 -10.34 -5.00
CA TYR A 534 -13.58 -9.90 -5.34
C TYR A 534 -14.60 -10.98 -5.02
N ALA A 535 -14.34 -12.21 -5.49
CA ALA A 535 -15.17 -13.37 -5.25
C ALA A 535 -15.20 -13.71 -3.76
N GLY A 536 -14.04 -13.78 -3.10
CA GLY A 536 -13.91 -14.11 -1.68
C GLY A 536 -14.61 -13.13 -0.74
N ALA A 537 -14.58 -11.83 -1.02
CA ALA A 537 -15.24 -10.82 -0.22
C ALA A 537 -16.76 -10.83 -0.43
N THR A 538 -17.19 -11.01 -1.68
CA THR A 538 -18.62 -11.15 -2.00
C THR A 538 -19.20 -12.38 -1.29
N TRP A 539 -18.50 -13.52 -1.33
CA TRP A 539 -18.92 -14.73 -0.63
C TRP A 539 -19.03 -14.54 0.89
N ARG A 540 -18.03 -13.94 1.55
CA ARG A 540 -18.04 -13.69 3.01
C ARG A 540 -19.20 -12.80 3.44
N ILE A 541 -19.45 -11.72 2.70
CA ILE A 541 -20.54 -10.79 3.03
C ILE A 541 -21.89 -11.43 2.79
N SER A 542 -22.07 -12.16 1.67
CA SER A 542 -23.30 -12.91 1.45
C SER A 542 -23.55 -13.94 2.54
N ARG A 543 -22.51 -14.63 3.02
CA ARG A 543 -22.59 -15.59 4.13
C ARG A 543 -22.94 -14.90 5.45
N TYR A 544 -22.32 -13.76 5.77
CA TYR A 544 -22.68 -12.95 6.94
C TYR A 544 -24.15 -12.50 6.87
N LEU A 545 -24.58 -11.93 5.74
CA LEU A 545 -25.95 -11.46 5.57
C LEU A 545 -26.97 -12.62 5.64
N ARG A 546 -26.58 -13.82 5.21
CA ARG A 546 -27.40 -15.02 5.37
C ARG A 546 -27.51 -15.40 6.86
N ALA A 547 -26.39 -15.54 7.56
CA ALA A 547 -26.36 -15.85 8.99
C ALA A 547 -27.20 -14.85 9.81
N VAL A 548 -27.10 -13.55 9.51
CA VAL A 548 -27.91 -12.52 10.16
C VAL A 548 -29.41 -12.69 9.91
N ARG A 549 -29.81 -13.10 8.69
CA ARG A 549 -31.23 -13.35 8.34
C ARG A 549 -31.77 -14.62 8.97
N GLU A 550 -30.94 -15.64 9.08
CA GLU A 550 -31.26 -16.94 9.68
C GLU A 550 -31.09 -16.94 11.21
N ALA A 551 -30.68 -15.81 11.80
CA ALA A 551 -30.34 -15.66 13.22
C ALA A 551 -29.26 -16.65 13.71
N GLU A 552 -28.35 -17.02 12.81
CA GLU A 552 -27.21 -17.88 13.07
C GLU A 552 -25.95 -17.08 13.41
N GLU A 553 -25.00 -17.73 14.08
CA GLU A 553 -23.67 -17.17 14.29
C GLU A 553 -22.85 -17.22 13.00
N TYR A 554 -22.25 -16.08 12.63
CA TYR A 554 -21.30 -16.07 11.52
C TYR A 554 -19.99 -16.75 11.95
N LEU A 555 -19.72 -17.92 11.41
CA LEU A 555 -18.47 -18.64 11.64
C LEU A 555 -17.37 -18.14 10.68
N PRO A 556 -16.29 -17.49 11.15
CA PRO A 556 -15.21 -17.02 10.30
C PRO A 556 -14.57 -18.13 9.47
N SER A 557 -13.93 -17.76 8.35
CA SER A 557 -13.22 -18.75 7.55
C SER A 557 -12.02 -19.27 8.34
N ARG A 558 -11.80 -20.59 8.44
CA ARG A 558 -10.56 -21.11 9.00
C ARG A 558 -9.39 -20.79 8.08
N TRP A 559 -8.45 -20.00 8.59
CA TRP A 559 -7.28 -19.55 7.87
C TRP A 559 -6.09 -20.46 8.17
N SER A 560 -5.56 -21.15 7.16
CA SER A 560 -4.26 -21.80 7.31
C SER A 560 -3.17 -20.75 7.14
N THR A 561 -2.38 -20.49 8.18
CA THR A 561 -1.07 -19.86 8.05
C THR A 561 -0.06 -20.96 7.73
N ARG A 562 0.88 -20.66 6.84
CA ARG A 562 1.99 -21.59 6.59
C ARG A 562 3.16 -21.22 7.48
N PRO A 563 3.87 -22.21 8.04
CA PRO A 563 5.03 -21.91 8.84
C PRO A 563 6.13 -21.29 7.97
N ALA A 564 6.88 -20.36 8.56
CA ALA A 564 7.84 -19.52 7.85
C ALA A 564 8.88 -20.32 7.05
N TRP A 565 9.28 -21.50 7.56
CA TRP A 565 10.25 -22.37 6.89
C TRP A 565 9.74 -22.93 5.55
N VAL A 566 8.44 -23.21 5.40
CA VAL A 566 7.87 -23.67 4.11
C VAL A 566 7.94 -22.55 3.09
N THR A 567 7.64 -21.31 3.51
CA THR A 567 7.74 -20.13 2.64
C THR A 567 9.20 -19.83 2.27
N ALA A 568 10.13 -19.92 3.22
CA ALA A 568 11.56 -19.75 2.98
C ALA A 568 12.07 -20.77 1.98
N LEU A 569 11.75 -22.05 2.16
CA LEU A 569 12.15 -23.12 1.26
C LEU A 569 11.56 -22.96 -0.15
N THR A 570 10.29 -22.55 -0.26
CA THR A 570 9.67 -22.21 -1.56
C THR A 570 10.41 -21.04 -2.22
N GLY A 571 10.89 -20.07 -1.43
CA GLY A 571 11.70 -18.96 -1.90
C GLY A 571 13.07 -19.38 -2.39
N THR A 572 13.75 -20.26 -1.64
CA THR A 572 15.03 -20.85 -2.04
C THR A 572 14.89 -21.60 -3.36
N VAL A 573 13.85 -22.40 -3.53
CA VAL A 573 13.56 -23.11 -4.79
C VAL A 573 13.38 -22.13 -5.96
N ALA A 574 12.55 -21.10 -5.78
CA ALA A 574 12.32 -20.09 -6.83
C ALA A 574 13.64 -19.41 -7.21
N LEU A 575 14.46 -19.04 -6.22
CA LEU A 575 15.77 -18.44 -6.42
C LEU A 575 16.72 -19.39 -7.16
N LEU A 576 16.78 -20.66 -6.76
CA LEU A 576 17.63 -21.67 -7.41
C LEU A 576 17.23 -21.92 -8.86
N THR A 577 15.92 -21.95 -9.18
CA THR A 577 15.48 -22.10 -10.58
C THR A 577 15.87 -20.89 -11.45
N VAL A 578 15.82 -19.69 -10.88
CA VAL A 578 16.20 -18.46 -11.58
C VAL A 578 17.72 -18.35 -11.73
N LEU A 579 18.48 -18.47 -10.64
CA LEU A 579 19.95 -18.40 -10.70
C LEU A 579 20.54 -19.58 -11.49
N GLY A 580 19.90 -20.75 -11.40
CA GLY A 580 20.25 -21.93 -12.17
C GLY A 580 20.12 -21.73 -13.66
N SER A 581 19.02 -21.14 -14.15
CA SER A 581 18.88 -20.84 -15.58
C SER A 581 19.94 -19.85 -16.05
N LEU A 582 20.22 -18.81 -15.27
CA LEU A 582 21.21 -17.80 -15.64
C LEU A 582 22.64 -18.35 -15.67
N SER A 583 23.03 -19.10 -14.65
CA SER A 583 24.35 -19.72 -14.58
C SER A 583 24.55 -20.75 -15.68
N THR A 584 23.52 -21.53 -16.01
CA THR A 584 23.57 -22.52 -17.10
C THR A 584 23.71 -21.83 -18.45
N LEU A 585 22.99 -20.73 -18.70
CA LEU A 585 23.09 -19.96 -19.94
C LEU A 585 24.47 -19.30 -20.09
N ALA A 586 24.96 -18.63 -19.04
CA ALA A 586 26.27 -17.98 -19.05
C ALA A 586 27.41 -18.99 -19.27
N TYR A 587 27.27 -20.21 -18.75
CA TYR A 587 28.24 -21.28 -18.96
C TYR A 587 28.11 -21.90 -20.37
N ALA A 588 26.90 -22.00 -20.92
CA ALA A 588 26.70 -22.46 -22.30
C ALA A 588 27.45 -21.57 -23.30
N ASP A 589 27.40 -20.25 -23.13
CA ASP A 589 28.15 -19.29 -23.95
C ASP A 589 29.68 -19.49 -23.83
N LEU A 590 30.17 -19.77 -22.62
CA LEU A 590 31.59 -20.05 -22.36
C LEU A 590 32.03 -21.37 -23.03
N VAL A 591 31.22 -22.41 -22.96
CA VAL A 591 31.48 -23.73 -23.56
C VAL A 591 31.41 -23.69 -25.08
N ALA A 592 30.46 -22.92 -25.63
CA ALA A 592 30.37 -22.67 -27.08
C ALA A 592 31.63 -22.00 -27.62
N ALA A 593 32.24 -21.08 -26.85
CA ALA A 593 33.50 -20.44 -27.22
C ALA A 593 34.69 -21.41 -27.33
N VAL A 594 34.64 -22.57 -26.66
CA VAL A 594 35.67 -23.64 -26.70
C VAL A 594 35.30 -24.76 -27.70
N ARG A 595 34.33 -24.51 -28.60
CA ARG A 595 33.91 -25.40 -29.71
C ARG A 595 33.20 -26.72 -29.31
N LEU A 596 32.66 -26.83 -28.09
CA LEU A 596 31.84 -27.97 -27.68
C LEU A 596 30.35 -27.71 -27.97
N VAL A 597 29.99 -27.72 -29.26
CA VAL A 597 28.66 -27.28 -29.74
C VAL A 597 27.50 -28.14 -29.21
N GLY A 598 27.69 -29.45 -29.07
CA GLY A 598 26.66 -30.36 -28.55
C GLY A 598 26.35 -30.12 -27.06
N VAL A 599 27.41 -29.93 -26.25
CA VAL A 599 27.28 -29.62 -24.81
C VAL A 599 26.64 -28.24 -24.63
N ALA A 600 27.03 -27.24 -25.42
CA ALA A 600 26.43 -25.91 -25.38
C ALA A 600 24.92 -25.95 -25.69
N ALA A 601 24.50 -26.70 -26.70
CA ALA A 601 23.08 -26.84 -27.07
C ALA A 601 22.24 -27.52 -25.95
N ALA A 602 22.78 -28.57 -25.33
CA ALA A 602 22.15 -29.23 -24.19
C ALA A 602 22.00 -28.28 -22.97
N MET A 603 23.00 -27.45 -22.72
CA MET A 603 22.97 -26.43 -21.65
C MET A 603 22.00 -25.30 -21.95
N GLU A 604 21.90 -24.83 -23.20
CA GLU A 604 20.89 -23.85 -23.61
C GLU A 604 19.46 -24.39 -23.44
N GLY A 605 19.22 -25.64 -23.85
CA GLY A 605 17.96 -26.34 -23.60
C GLY A 605 17.61 -26.34 -22.11
N SER A 606 18.52 -26.87 -21.30
CA SER A 606 18.36 -26.96 -19.84
C SER A 606 18.11 -25.59 -19.18
N ALA A 607 18.82 -24.54 -19.62
CA ALA A 607 18.59 -23.18 -19.17
C ALA A 607 17.17 -22.70 -19.52
N GLY A 608 16.68 -23.01 -20.72
CA GLY A 608 15.30 -22.76 -21.14
C GLY A 608 14.27 -23.49 -20.28
N ALA A 609 14.50 -24.76 -19.97
CA ALA A 609 13.64 -25.54 -19.09
C ALA A 609 13.65 -25.02 -17.63
N LEU A 610 14.81 -24.61 -17.08
CA LEU A 610 14.90 -23.96 -15.77
C LEU A 610 14.19 -22.61 -15.74
N MET A 611 14.27 -21.83 -16.83
CA MET A 611 13.54 -20.58 -16.96
C MET A 611 12.01 -20.84 -17.00
N ALA A 612 11.58 -21.90 -17.68
CA ALA A 612 10.19 -22.35 -17.66
C ALA A 612 9.77 -22.85 -16.26
N ALA A 613 10.67 -23.46 -15.49
CA ALA A 613 10.45 -23.85 -14.10
C ALA A 613 10.37 -22.64 -13.14
N ALA A 614 11.09 -21.56 -13.43
CA ALA A 614 11.12 -20.36 -12.61
C ALA A 614 9.73 -19.71 -12.50
N ILE A 615 8.93 -19.70 -13.57
CA ILE A 615 7.58 -19.12 -13.57
C ILE A 615 6.66 -19.77 -12.50
N PRO A 616 6.45 -21.10 -12.53
CA PRO A 616 5.59 -21.77 -11.54
C PRO A 616 6.20 -21.82 -10.13
N THR A 617 7.52 -21.98 -9.94
CA THR A 617 8.12 -21.94 -8.59
C THR A 617 7.99 -20.57 -7.94
N THR A 618 8.11 -19.53 -8.75
CA THR A 618 7.91 -18.14 -8.34
C THR A 618 6.44 -17.82 -8.04
N ALA A 619 5.51 -18.34 -8.84
CA ALA A 619 4.08 -18.26 -8.52
C ALA A 619 3.77 -19.01 -7.22
N ALA A 620 4.41 -20.17 -6.98
CA ALA A 620 4.32 -20.92 -5.74
C ALA A 620 4.81 -20.10 -4.54
N LEU A 621 5.92 -19.37 -4.68
CA LEU A 621 6.42 -18.43 -3.67
C LEU A 621 5.40 -17.32 -3.37
N CYS A 622 4.90 -16.63 -4.41
CA CYS A 622 3.90 -15.58 -4.28
C CYS A 622 2.67 -16.04 -3.49
N LEU A 623 2.17 -17.23 -3.84
CA LEU A 623 1.03 -17.86 -3.20
C LEU A 623 1.36 -18.34 -1.77
N ALA A 624 2.60 -18.80 -1.50
CA ALA A 624 3.04 -19.23 -0.18
C ALA A 624 3.14 -18.05 0.80
N VAL A 625 3.73 -16.93 0.38
CA VAL A 625 3.80 -15.68 1.15
C VAL A 625 2.40 -15.15 1.45
N ALA A 626 1.47 -15.26 0.49
CA ALA A 626 0.06 -14.90 0.65
C ALA A 626 -0.76 -15.93 1.47
N GLY A 627 -0.19 -17.08 1.85
CA GLY A 627 -0.88 -18.13 2.61
C GLY A 627 -2.01 -18.83 1.85
N LEU A 628 -1.90 -18.95 0.52
CA LEU A 628 -2.90 -19.54 -0.36
C LEU A 628 -2.66 -21.03 -0.61
N ARG A 629 -3.73 -21.80 -0.84
CA ARG A 629 -3.67 -23.28 -0.88
C ARG A 629 -3.04 -23.87 -2.16
N MET A 630 -3.04 -23.15 -3.28
CA MET A 630 -2.67 -23.66 -4.61
C MET A 630 -1.17 -23.89 -4.85
N VAL A 631 -0.30 -23.62 -3.88
CA VAL A 631 1.17 -23.73 -4.04
C VAL A 631 1.63 -25.11 -4.48
N ARG A 632 0.96 -26.19 -4.05
CA ARG A 632 1.35 -27.54 -4.46
C ARG A 632 1.26 -27.73 -5.96
N GLY A 633 0.17 -27.28 -6.59
CA GLY A 633 0.00 -27.41 -8.05
C GLY A 633 1.12 -26.69 -8.80
N PHE A 634 1.51 -25.50 -8.34
CA PHE A 634 2.62 -24.75 -8.93
C PHE A 634 4.00 -25.37 -8.64
N LEU A 635 4.23 -25.94 -7.46
CA LEU A 635 5.46 -26.69 -7.20
C LEU A 635 5.57 -27.95 -8.06
N ILE A 636 4.47 -28.70 -8.25
CA ILE A 636 4.45 -29.86 -9.15
C ILE A 636 4.80 -29.44 -10.58
N LEU A 637 4.17 -28.38 -11.07
CA LEU A 637 4.45 -27.84 -12.40
C LEU A 637 5.92 -27.41 -12.55
N GLY A 638 6.49 -26.75 -11.54
CA GLY A 638 7.92 -26.43 -11.50
C GLY A 638 8.82 -27.65 -11.50
N GLY A 639 8.45 -28.70 -10.76
CA GLY A 639 9.14 -29.99 -10.74
C GLY A 639 9.20 -30.67 -12.10
N LEU A 640 8.13 -30.60 -12.90
CA LEU A 640 8.12 -31.15 -14.26
C LEU A 640 9.17 -30.46 -15.16
N PHE A 641 9.28 -29.14 -15.08
CA PHE A 641 10.27 -28.39 -15.86
C PHE A 641 11.70 -28.58 -15.36
N VAL A 642 11.93 -28.70 -14.04
CA VAL A 642 13.25 -29.07 -13.51
C VAL A 642 13.63 -30.49 -13.94
N GLY A 643 12.68 -31.43 -13.95
CA GLY A 643 12.90 -32.78 -14.49
C GLY A 643 13.30 -32.75 -15.96
N ARG A 644 12.63 -31.93 -16.77
CA ARG A 644 13.00 -31.70 -18.18
C ARG A 644 14.42 -31.12 -18.31
N SER A 645 14.79 -30.15 -17.49
CA SER A 645 16.16 -29.58 -17.47
C SER A 645 17.22 -30.64 -17.16
N ILE A 646 16.95 -31.55 -16.24
CA ILE A 646 17.86 -32.66 -15.92
C ILE A 646 17.98 -33.63 -17.11
N LEU A 647 16.87 -33.90 -17.82
CA LEU A 647 16.89 -34.75 -19.02
C LEU A 647 17.68 -34.10 -20.16
N GLU A 648 17.47 -32.80 -20.43
CA GLU A 648 18.19 -32.05 -21.46
C GLU A 648 19.70 -31.98 -21.17
N LEU A 649 20.12 -31.92 -19.89
CA LEU A 649 21.54 -32.06 -19.52
C LEU A 649 22.07 -33.48 -19.76
N GLY A 650 21.25 -34.51 -19.54
CA GLY A 650 21.62 -35.91 -19.77
C GLY A 650 21.87 -36.24 -21.25
N GLU A 651 21.26 -35.49 -22.17
CA GLU A 651 21.48 -35.61 -23.62
C GLU A 651 22.90 -35.16 -24.05
N GLY A 652 23.63 -34.44 -23.18
CA GLY A 652 24.99 -33.96 -23.44
C GLY A 652 26.10 -35.03 -23.40
N GLY A 653 25.81 -36.27 -22.97
CA GLY A 653 26.76 -37.40 -22.96
C GLY A 653 27.92 -37.25 -21.96
N GLU A 654 28.83 -38.24 -21.85
CA GLU A 654 29.86 -38.34 -20.79
C GLU A 654 30.82 -37.13 -20.68
N GLU A 655 31.02 -36.36 -21.75
CA GLU A 655 31.84 -35.13 -21.78
C GLU A 655 31.36 -34.09 -20.75
N TRP A 656 30.08 -34.14 -20.35
CA TRP A 656 29.49 -33.24 -19.38
C TRP A 656 29.94 -33.47 -17.93
N LEU A 657 30.18 -34.73 -17.54
CA LEU A 657 30.59 -35.13 -16.18
C LEU A 657 32.04 -34.71 -15.91
N ALA A 658 32.87 -34.76 -16.96
CA ALA A 658 34.28 -34.39 -16.90
C ALA A 658 34.51 -32.88 -16.68
N LEU A 659 33.57 -32.03 -17.13
CA LEU A 659 33.70 -30.56 -17.04
C LEU A 659 33.36 -29.99 -15.66
N GLY A 660 32.76 -30.77 -14.75
CA GLY A 660 32.45 -30.32 -13.38
C GLY A 660 31.63 -29.01 -13.30
N ALA A 661 30.86 -28.71 -14.35
CA ALA A 661 30.33 -27.37 -14.58
C ALA A 661 29.38 -26.91 -13.44
N PRO A 662 29.52 -25.68 -12.91
CA PRO A 662 28.66 -25.15 -11.84
C PRO A 662 27.16 -25.16 -12.16
N GLY A 663 26.80 -25.06 -13.45
CA GLY A 663 25.42 -25.13 -13.93
C GLY A 663 24.73 -26.48 -13.67
N ILE A 664 25.49 -27.56 -13.43
CA ILE A 664 25.01 -28.94 -13.20
C ILE A 664 24.29 -29.07 -11.85
N TRP A 665 24.82 -28.42 -10.83
CA TRP A 665 24.32 -28.55 -9.46
C TRP A 665 23.01 -27.81 -9.25
N MET A 666 22.74 -26.79 -10.05
CA MET A 666 21.56 -25.93 -9.88
C MET A 666 20.22 -26.65 -10.16
N PRO A 667 20.03 -27.40 -11.27
CA PRO A 667 18.83 -28.20 -11.47
C PRO A 667 18.65 -29.30 -10.40
N LEU A 668 19.74 -29.95 -9.97
CA LEU A 668 19.68 -30.99 -8.92
C LEU A 668 19.30 -30.40 -7.55
N LEU A 669 19.91 -29.27 -7.17
CA LEU A 669 19.57 -28.54 -5.94
C LEU A 669 18.15 -27.97 -5.99
N ALA A 670 17.71 -27.46 -7.15
CA ALA A 670 16.35 -27.02 -7.36
C ALA A 670 15.35 -28.18 -7.22
N GLY A 671 15.67 -29.35 -7.79
CA GLY A 671 14.87 -30.58 -7.69
C GLY A 671 14.75 -31.09 -6.26
N LEU A 672 15.86 -31.14 -5.52
CA LEU A 672 15.88 -31.50 -4.10
C LEU A 672 15.07 -30.49 -3.27
N GLY A 673 15.27 -29.19 -3.49
CA GLY A 673 14.50 -28.14 -2.83
C GLY A 673 13.00 -28.26 -3.12
N LEU A 674 12.61 -28.56 -4.36
CA LEU A 674 11.23 -28.79 -4.78
C LEU A 674 10.60 -29.96 -4.03
N LEU A 675 11.32 -31.08 -3.92
CA LEU A 675 10.87 -32.27 -3.19
C LEU A 675 10.62 -31.95 -1.71
N VAL A 676 11.59 -31.29 -1.06
CA VAL A 676 11.47 -30.90 0.37
C VAL A 676 10.33 -29.89 0.55
N ALA A 677 10.15 -28.93 -0.38
CA ALA A 677 9.06 -27.96 -0.35
C ALA A 677 7.69 -28.63 -0.50
N LEU A 678 7.60 -29.64 -1.37
CA LEU A 678 6.39 -30.43 -1.57
C LEU A 678 6.02 -31.20 -0.29
N ILE A 679 6.97 -31.92 0.30
CA ILE A 679 6.79 -32.70 1.54
C ILE A 679 6.40 -31.79 2.71
N GLY A 680 7.05 -30.63 2.85
CA GLY A 680 6.72 -29.66 3.88
C GLY A 680 5.33 -29.05 3.74
N ASN A 681 4.87 -28.86 2.50
CA ASN A 681 3.49 -28.46 2.23
C ASN A 681 2.48 -29.58 2.56
N VAL A 682 2.84 -30.87 2.50
CA VAL A 682 1.96 -32.00 2.86
C VAL A 682 1.72 -32.10 4.36
N ARG A 683 2.77 -32.01 5.18
CA ARG A 683 2.66 -32.11 6.65
C ARG A 683 1.84 -30.98 7.27
N THR A 684 1.95 -29.77 6.71
CA THR A 684 1.27 -28.57 7.23
C THR A 684 -0.22 -28.48 6.90
N SER A 685 -0.73 -29.23 5.92
CA SER A 685 -2.18 -29.29 5.68
C SER A 685 -2.90 -30.24 6.63
N ARG A 686 -2.24 -31.32 7.06
CA ARG A 686 -2.84 -32.32 7.97
C ARG A 686 -3.05 -31.77 9.37
N THR A 687 -2.15 -30.91 9.86
CA THR A 687 -2.30 -30.24 11.17
C THR A 687 -3.37 -29.15 11.19
N ALA A 688 -3.81 -28.65 10.03
CA ALA A 688 -4.90 -27.67 9.94
C ALA A 688 -6.30 -28.32 9.85
N THR A 689 -6.35 -29.63 9.56
CA THR A 689 -7.59 -30.41 9.43
C THR A 689 -7.78 -31.44 10.54
N GLY A 690 -6.73 -31.78 11.30
CA GLY A 690 -6.80 -32.68 12.45
C GLY A 690 -7.02 -31.89 13.74
N GLY A 691 -8.27 -31.65 14.06
CA GLY A 691 -8.75 -31.08 15.31
C GLY A 691 -10.21 -31.44 15.47
N GLU A 692 -10.48 -32.74 15.41
CA GLU A 692 -11.49 -33.43 16.22
C GLU A 692 -10.74 -34.11 17.36
#